data_AF-A0A8J2JGC1-F1
#
_entry.id   AF-A0A8J2JGC1-F1
#
_cell.length_a   1.000
_cell.length_b   1.000
_cell.length_c   1.000
_cell.angle_alpha   90.00
_cell.angle_beta   90.00
_cell.angle_gamma   90.00
#
_symmetry.space_group_name_H-M   'P 1'
#
loop_
_entity.id
_entity.type
_entity.pdbx_description
1 polymer ?
#
loop_
_entity_poly.entity_id
_entity_poly.type
_entity_poly.pdbx_seq_one_letter_code
_entity_poly.pdbx_strand_id
1 'polypeptide(L)'
;MDDPLGHFFQRVFYGFLGSLSLYIATWHNFGLLRDQWTSNPINYVDTYDFIVVGGGTAGSVVANRLSENFRVLLLEAGGDPYPLSSVPGLSLFLLNHNEIDWMHKTVPQKNACLGLKNNESIWSQGKGLGGTSNLNFMVHTRGHPQDFNRWAEITNDPSWSYEGVLPYFKRAEDYVGSWNESAEHARGGPMHIAPPPFVGTSPLFVKAGKDLGYDMVDVNGKFNEGFDFISYNIKFGRRHGAFQAYLRPISRRRSLTVVKFANVHKVLFREDNDKNEAYGVEFTRHDIKRCAYATKEIILSAGTVQTPKILMLSGIGPKEHLETNNVSVRVDSPVGQNVQDHVSTYLGPFFVDDLIVPSFDQNLNGKAFTDYLNRGSGPFTTSGIQATGFVASGHAKARGEGNWPDIQLLYMGMGVHDTFGKDLAKAFNLRHDDIVKYLRHAIGRNSFMIVTSLARPSQRGEIKLTSNDSSSPVAIDPKYLQSPEDVKILIEGLKKAVELVEGTPTFQKYNGRFTNETLPGCVGVPFRSDEYWECYVRHMTLSLHNMVGSSSMGNRGARESVVDPELQVIGTKRLRVVDASVMPTIPIGNTHAPTVMIAERGAQLIKKVWIRPGNSTGGIGSGSSTVASVDIDLSASSSTGAPSEDSPVLNKTETKIENSTTSGSNEIKYRPPLQCKYGYCITE
;
A
#
# COMPACT_ATOMS: atom_id res chain seq x y z
N MET A 1 -44.71 33.64 1.88
CA MET A 1 -44.54 33.30 3.31
C MET A 1 -43.09 32.94 3.48
N ASP A 2 -42.33 33.80 4.16
CA ASP A 2 -40.94 33.49 4.52
C ASP A 2 -40.94 32.27 5.44
N ASP A 3 -40.15 31.24 5.13
CA ASP A 3 -39.95 30.06 5.98
C ASP A 3 -38.79 30.33 6.96
N PRO A 4 -39.07 30.82 8.17
CA PRO A 4 -38.03 31.27 9.08
C PRO A 4 -37.27 30.07 9.67
N LEU A 5 -37.92 28.91 9.73
CA LEU A 5 -37.35 27.64 10.15
C LEU A 5 -36.40 27.09 9.09
N GLY A 6 -36.81 27.10 7.82
CA GLY A 6 -35.94 26.75 6.69
C GLY A 6 -34.68 27.61 6.64
N HIS A 7 -34.83 28.92 6.79
CA HIS A 7 -33.68 29.84 6.85
C HIS A 7 -32.79 29.63 8.10
N PHE A 8 -33.37 29.30 9.25
CA PHE A 8 -32.61 28.97 10.46
C PHE A 8 -31.79 27.69 10.29
N PHE A 9 -32.41 26.60 9.82
CA PHE A 9 -31.70 25.34 9.56
C PHE A 9 -30.62 25.50 8.50
N GLN A 10 -30.89 26.28 7.44
CA GLN A 10 -29.91 26.58 6.40
C GLN A 10 -28.70 27.36 6.97
N ARG A 11 -28.92 28.35 7.84
CA ARG A 11 -27.83 29.08 8.52
C ARG A 11 -27.03 28.19 9.48
N VAL A 12 -27.69 27.33 10.24
CA VAL A 12 -27.02 26.36 11.12
C VAL A 12 -26.20 25.37 10.31
N PHE A 13 -26.74 24.88 9.19
CA PHE A 13 -26.04 23.97 8.29
C PHE A 13 -24.81 24.61 7.65
N TYR A 14 -24.92 25.83 7.12
CA TYR A 14 -23.76 26.56 6.58
C TYR A 14 -22.74 26.92 7.66
N GLY A 15 -23.20 27.29 8.87
CA GLY A 15 -22.32 27.51 10.02
C GLY A 15 -21.56 26.24 10.41
N PHE A 16 -22.24 25.09 10.43
CA PHE A 16 -21.63 23.79 10.67
C PHE A 16 -20.60 23.44 9.57
N LEU A 17 -20.96 23.58 8.29
CA LEU A 17 -20.03 23.34 7.18
C LEU A 17 -18.79 24.25 7.25
N GLY A 18 -18.98 25.55 7.50
CA GLY A 18 -17.87 26.49 7.68
C GLY A 18 -16.96 26.11 8.84
N SER A 19 -17.54 25.72 9.98
CA SER A 19 -16.78 25.26 11.15
C SER A 19 -16.04 23.94 10.89
N LEU A 20 -16.64 23.02 10.12
CA LEU A 20 -16.04 21.76 9.74
C LEU A 20 -14.86 21.96 8.77
N SER A 21 -15.00 22.85 7.78
CA SER A 21 -13.91 23.21 6.87
C SER A 21 -12.73 23.83 7.63
N LEU A 22 -13.00 24.75 8.56
CA LEU A 22 -11.95 25.34 9.40
C LEU A 22 -11.30 24.29 10.30
N TYR A 23 -12.09 23.42 10.93
CA TYR A 23 -11.59 22.31 11.75
C TYR A 23 -10.68 21.37 10.96
N ILE A 24 -11.07 21.00 9.74
CA ILE A 24 -10.28 20.16 8.84
C ILE A 24 -8.99 20.89 8.46
N ALA A 25 -9.07 22.14 8.01
CA ALA A 25 -7.91 22.95 7.60
C ALA A 25 -6.94 23.29 8.73
N THR A 26 -7.38 23.16 9.99
CA THR A 26 -6.55 23.41 11.18
C THR A 26 -6.26 22.14 11.97
N TRP A 27 -6.60 20.96 11.46
CA TRP A 27 -6.50 19.69 12.16
C TRP A 27 -5.11 19.44 12.73
N HIS A 28 -4.08 19.63 11.91
CA HIS A 28 -2.69 19.45 12.32
C HIS A 28 -2.30 20.43 13.43
N ASN A 29 -2.52 21.73 13.20
CA ASN A 29 -2.14 22.79 14.14
C ASN A 29 -2.90 22.68 15.47
N PHE A 30 -4.19 22.39 15.42
CA PHE A 30 -5.00 22.15 16.62
C PHE A 30 -4.53 20.88 17.35
N GLY A 31 -4.19 19.83 16.61
CA GLY A 31 -3.62 18.60 17.16
C GLY A 31 -2.30 18.84 17.90
N LEU A 32 -1.40 19.62 17.29
CA LEU A 32 -0.11 20.03 17.85
C LEU A 32 -0.28 20.89 19.11
N LEU A 33 -1.10 21.94 19.03
CA LEU A 33 -1.39 22.81 20.17
C LEU A 33 -2.03 22.02 21.32
N ARG A 34 -3.03 21.19 21.03
CA ARG A 34 -3.64 20.33 22.06
C ARG A 34 -2.61 19.40 22.70
N ASP A 35 -1.71 18.81 21.90
CA ASP A 35 -0.66 17.94 22.43
C ASP A 35 0.29 18.72 23.34
N GLN A 36 0.75 19.91 22.95
CA GLN A 36 1.56 20.81 23.78
C GLN A 36 0.89 21.16 25.11
N TRP A 37 -0.39 21.52 25.10
CA TRP A 37 -1.14 21.94 26.29
C TRP A 37 -1.46 20.79 27.24
N THR A 38 -1.82 19.62 26.69
CA THR A 38 -2.15 18.44 27.49
C THR A 38 -0.91 17.70 27.98
N SER A 39 0.22 17.90 27.33
CA SER A 39 1.53 17.37 27.75
C SER A 39 2.25 18.28 28.75
N ASN A 40 1.55 18.72 29.81
CA ASN A 40 2.23 19.22 31.03
C ASN A 40 3.10 18.09 31.61
N PRO A 41 4.26 18.38 32.27
CA PRO A 41 5.45 17.54 32.26
C PRO A 41 5.13 16.16 32.80
N ILE A 42 4.72 15.26 31.92
CA ILE A 42 4.62 13.86 32.24
C ILE A 42 6.03 13.52 32.69
N ASN A 43 6.16 13.04 33.93
CA ASN A 43 7.34 12.34 34.40
C ASN A 43 7.55 11.18 33.45
N TYR A 44 8.18 11.45 32.30
CA TYR A 44 8.51 10.43 31.34
C TYR A 44 9.51 9.57 32.07
N VAL A 45 9.12 8.33 32.34
CA VAL A 45 10.13 7.31 32.53
C VAL A 45 10.87 7.32 31.19
N ASP A 46 12.06 7.87 31.16
CA ASP A 46 12.85 7.96 29.92
C ASP A 46 13.29 6.57 29.45
N THR A 47 13.05 5.53 30.26
CA THR A 47 13.47 4.15 30.01
C THR A 47 12.30 3.21 29.76
N TYR A 48 12.38 2.46 28.67
CA TYR A 48 11.41 1.45 28.25
C TYR A 48 12.10 0.12 27.98
N ASP A 49 11.33 -0.97 27.86
CA ASP A 49 11.90 -2.23 27.35
C ASP A 49 12.28 -2.05 25.88
N PHE A 50 11.36 -1.51 25.09
CA PHE A 50 11.55 -1.27 23.66
C PHE A 50 11.18 0.16 23.27
N ILE A 51 11.94 0.71 22.33
CA ILE A 51 11.59 1.94 21.62
C ILE A 51 11.33 1.59 20.16
N VAL A 52 10.13 1.91 19.66
CA VAL A 52 9.76 1.82 18.26
C VAL A 52 9.80 3.22 17.66
N VAL A 53 10.61 3.40 16.63
CA VAL A 53 10.83 4.68 15.94
C VAL A 53 10.01 4.70 14.66
N GLY A 54 9.00 5.55 14.59
CA GLY A 54 8.04 5.63 13.50
C GLY A 54 6.76 4.87 13.81
N GLY A 55 5.64 5.59 13.92
CA GLY A 55 4.28 5.08 14.08
C GLY A 55 3.61 4.66 12.78
N GLY A 56 4.37 4.37 11.73
CA GLY A 56 3.88 3.97 10.41
C GLY A 56 3.22 2.57 10.38
N THR A 57 3.09 1.99 9.19
CA THR A 57 2.51 0.65 9.00
C THR A 57 3.17 -0.41 9.88
N ALA A 58 4.49 -0.60 9.74
CA ALA A 58 5.20 -1.62 10.51
C ALA A 58 5.29 -1.27 12.00
N GLY A 59 5.60 -0.01 12.34
CA GLY A 59 5.72 0.41 13.73
C GLY A 59 4.42 0.28 14.52
N SER A 60 3.26 0.48 13.88
CA SER A 60 1.95 0.23 14.47
C SER A 60 1.77 -1.25 14.87
N VAL A 61 2.17 -2.17 14.00
CA VAL A 61 2.10 -3.62 14.25
C VAL A 61 3.08 -4.02 15.35
N VAL A 62 4.35 -3.62 15.25
CA VAL A 62 5.39 -3.96 16.22
C VAL A 62 5.03 -3.43 17.62
N ALA A 63 4.61 -2.17 17.73
CA ALA A 63 4.21 -1.58 19.00
C ALA A 63 3.00 -2.30 19.61
N ASN A 64 2.00 -2.68 18.79
CA ASN A 64 0.87 -3.49 19.24
C ASN A 64 1.35 -4.83 19.79
N ARG A 65 2.13 -5.60 19.02
CA ARG A 65 2.55 -6.94 19.41
C ARG A 65 3.46 -6.93 20.62
N LEU A 66 4.47 -6.05 20.69
CA LEU A 66 5.42 -6.02 21.81
C LEU A 66 4.77 -5.52 23.10
N SER A 67 3.85 -4.56 23.04
CA SER A 67 3.18 -4.03 24.23
C SER A 67 2.26 -5.03 24.93
N GLU A 68 1.99 -6.20 24.33
CA GLU A 68 1.29 -7.31 25.03
C GLU A 68 2.08 -7.79 26.25
N ASN A 69 3.43 -7.76 26.20
CA ASN A 69 4.29 -8.36 27.22
C ASN A 69 5.36 -7.41 27.79
N PHE A 70 5.54 -6.23 27.18
CA PHE A 70 6.65 -5.33 27.49
C PHE A 70 6.20 -3.88 27.56
N ARG A 71 6.98 -3.03 28.24
CA ARG A 71 6.79 -1.58 28.20
C ARG A 71 7.39 -1.00 26.92
N VAL A 72 6.55 -0.45 26.06
CA VAL A 72 6.94 0.05 24.74
C VAL A 72 6.72 1.55 24.64
N LEU A 73 7.72 2.26 24.13
CA LEU A 73 7.59 3.63 23.66
C LEU A 73 7.48 3.64 22.14
N LEU A 74 6.45 4.28 21.60
CA LEU A 74 6.31 4.57 20.17
C LEU A 74 6.50 6.06 19.93
N LEU A 75 7.52 6.43 19.14
CA LEU A 75 7.79 7.81 18.75
C LEU A 75 7.34 8.04 17.30
N GLU A 76 6.48 9.03 17.06
CA GLU A 76 5.98 9.39 15.73
C GLU A 76 6.14 10.89 15.47
N ALA A 77 6.69 11.24 14.31
CA ALA A 77 6.95 12.62 13.93
C ALA A 77 5.67 13.42 13.63
N GLY A 78 4.62 12.76 13.14
CA GLY A 78 3.31 13.36 12.91
C GLY A 78 2.32 13.22 14.06
N GLY A 79 1.08 13.62 13.77
CA GLY A 79 -0.04 13.60 14.71
C GLY A 79 -0.98 12.40 14.53
N ASP A 80 -2.24 12.59 14.95
CA ASP A 80 -3.32 11.64 14.67
C ASP A 80 -3.69 11.66 13.17
N PRO A 81 -4.20 10.55 12.59
CA PRO A 81 -4.61 10.53 11.19
C PRO A 81 -5.59 11.66 10.85
N TYR A 82 -5.40 12.26 9.69
CA TYR A 82 -6.28 13.30 9.17
C TYR A 82 -7.70 12.79 8.96
N PRO A 83 -8.77 13.51 9.32
CA PRO A 83 -10.13 12.96 9.29
C PRO A 83 -10.57 12.44 7.92
N LEU A 84 -10.21 13.16 6.85
CA LEU A 84 -10.54 12.79 5.48
C LEU A 84 -9.75 11.59 4.95
N SER A 85 -8.66 11.18 5.63
CA SER A 85 -7.96 9.93 5.30
C SER A 85 -8.88 8.72 5.34
N SER A 86 -9.94 8.76 6.14
CA SER A 86 -10.89 7.65 6.26
C SER A 86 -11.79 7.44 5.03
N VAL A 87 -11.83 8.38 4.08
CA VAL A 87 -12.69 8.35 2.89
C VAL A 87 -11.90 7.83 1.68
N PRO A 88 -12.18 6.61 1.17
CA PRO A 88 -11.46 6.03 0.05
C PRO A 88 -11.39 6.91 -1.20
N GLY A 89 -12.53 7.53 -1.58
CA GLY A 89 -12.61 8.40 -2.74
C GLY A 89 -11.68 9.61 -2.70
N LEU A 90 -11.16 9.98 -1.52
CA LEU A 90 -10.27 11.13 -1.41
C LEU A 90 -8.79 10.78 -1.54
N SER A 91 -8.43 9.52 -1.82
CA SER A 91 -7.03 9.03 -1.80
C SER A 91 -6.06 9.86 -2.64
N LEU A 92 -6.44 10.26 -3.86
CA LEU A 92 -5.60 11.07 -4.73
C LEU A 92 -5.24 12.44 -4.10
N PHE A 93 -6.18 13.06 -3.38
CA PHE A 93 -6.01 14.38 -2.76
C PHE A 93 -5.15 14.35 -1.49
N LEU A 94 -4.89 13.17 -0.94
CA LEU A 94 -4.04 12.98 0.24
C LEU A 94 -2.55 12.94 -0.12
N LEU A 95 -2.21 12.66 -1.38
CA LEU A 95 -0.84 12.71 -1.88
C LEU A 95 -0.35 14.15 -1.94
N ASN A 96 0.93 14.36 -1.62
CA ASN A 96 1.60 15.65 -1.67
C ASN A 96 0.88 16.73 -0.83
N HIS A 97 0.36 16.33 0.34
CA HIS A 97 -0.34 17.21 1.28
C HIS A 97 0.55 17.51 2.50
N ASN A 98 1.02 18.76 2.60
CA ASN A 98 2.02 19.26 3.56
C ASN A 98 1.86 18.83 5.04
N GLU A 99 0.64 18.75 5.54
CA GLU A 99 0.38 18.39 6.93
C GLU A 99 0.54 16.89 7.23
N ILE A 100 0.31 16.03 6.24
CA ILE A 100 0.12 14.58 6.42
C ILE A 100 1.08 13.73 5.59
N ASP A 101 1.82 14.36 4.67
CA ASP A 101 2.80 13.76 3.80
C ASP A 101 4.17 14.41 4.05
N TRP A 102 5.23 13.62 4.01
CA TRP A 102 6.61 14.13 4.00
C TRP A 102 6.98 14.84 2.70
N MET A 103 6.27 14.56 1.60
CA MET A 103 6.44 15.21 0.29
C MET A 103 7.88 15.13 -0.23
N HIS A 104 8.50 13.97 -0.11
CA HIS A 104 9.87 13.79 -0.59
C HIS A 104 9.95 14.01 -2.09
N LYS A 105 11.10 14.51 -2.56
CA LYS A 105 11.40 14.67 -3.97
C LYS A 105 12.65 13.89 -4.32
N THR A 106 12.66 13.31 -5.52
CA THR A 106 13.88 12.76 -6.08
C THR A 106 14.80 13.87 -6.55
N VAL A 107 16.08 13.54 -6.76
CA VAL A 107 16.93 14.36 -7.63
C VAL A 107 16.34 14.40 -9.05
N PRO A 108 16.66 15.42 -9.87
CA PRO A 108 16.26 15.44 -11.27
C PRO A 108 16.70 14.17 -12.00
N GLN A 109 15.74 13.48 -12.60
CA GLN A 109 15.98 12.24 -13.33
C GLN A 109 16.42 12.54 -14.77
N LYS A 110 17.40 11.78 -15.27
CA LYS A 110 17.96 11.99 -16.62
C LYS A 110 17.12 11.33 -17.72
N ASN A 111 16.63 10.13 -17.43
CA ASN A 111 16.00 9.23 -18.42
C ASN A 111 14.50 9.03 -18.18
N ALA A 112 13.93 9.73 -17.21
CA ALA A 112 12.55 9.58 -16.76
C ALA A 112 12.05 10.92 -16.21
N CYS A 113 10.77 10.96 -15.86
CA CYS A 113 10.12 12.15 -15.30
C CYS A 113 10.15 13.38 -16.23
N LEU A 114 10.31 13.19 -17.54
CA LEU A 114 10.49 14.29 -18.50
C LEU A 114 9.22 15.14 -18.68
N GLY A 115 8.07 14.67 -18.19
CA GLY A 115 6.80 15.39 -18.10
C GLY A 115 6.55 16.09 -16.76
N LEU A 116 7.46 15.94 -15.78
CA LEU A 116 7.30 16.45 -14.42
C LEU A 116 8.03 17.77 -14.25
N LYS A 117 7.64 18.53 -13.22
CA LYS A 117 8.33 19.78 -12.86
C LYS A 117 9.75 19.45 -12.42
N ASN A 118 10.73 20.14 -13.02
CA ASN A 118 12.17 19.96 -12.79
C ASN A 118 12.71 18.54 -13.05
N ASN A 119 11.95 17.68 -13.75
CA ASN A 119 12.25 16.25 -13.91
C ASN A 119 12.36 15.49 -12.58
N GLU A 120 11.65 15.94 -11.54
CA GLU A 120 11.66 15.35 -10.20
C GLU A 120 10.37 14.56 -9.96
N SER A 121 10.50 13.31 -9.51
CA SER A 121 9.36 12.56 -8.98
C SER A 121 9.07 12.96 -7.53
N ILE A 122 7.81 12.88 -7.13
CA ILE A 122 7.41 12.99 -5.72
C ILE A 122 7.23 11.59 -5.12
N TRP A 123 7.73 11.43 -3.91
CA TRP A 123 7.58 10.23 -3.08
C TRP A 123 6.73 10.57 -1.87
N SER A 124 5.46 10.22 -1.96
CA SER A 124 4.52 10.39 -0.86
C SER A 124 4.79 9.37 0.24
N GLN A 125 4.99 9.85 1.46
CA GLN A 125 5.15 9.03 2.66
C GLN A 125 4.35 9.65 3.79
N GLY A 126 3.46 8.89 4.43
CA GLY A 126 2.57 9.44 5.45
C GLY A 126 3.32 9.84 6.72
N LYS A 127 3.01 11.05 7.21
CA LYS A 127 3.55 11.66 8.43
C LYS A 127 2.46 11.72 9.50
N GLY A 128 2.44 10.73 10.40
CA GLY A 128 1.43 10.57 11.44
C GLY A 128 1.20 9.10 11.79
N LEU A 129 0.44 8.85 12.87
CA LEU A 129 0.16 7.49 13.33
C LEU A 129 -0.56 6.68 12.24
N GLY A 130 -0.07 5.49 11.91
CA GLY A 130 -0.45 4.67 10.76
C GLY A 130 0.37 4.93 9.48
N GLY A 131 1.09 6.06 9.41
CA GLY A 131 1.98 6.43 8.30
C GLY A 131 1.28 6.40 6.94
N THR A 132 1.98 5.89 5.93
CA THR A 132 1.50 5.82 4.54
C THR A 132 0.20 5.04 4.37
N SER A 133 -0.16 4.13 5.29
CA SER A 133 -1.44 3.43 5.23
C SER A 133 -2.67 4.36 5.30
N ASN A 134 -2.50 5.59 5.78
CA ASN A 134 -3.56 6.60 5.82
C ASN A 134 -3.76 7.37 4.49
N LEU A 135 -2.79 7.35 3.58
CA LEU A 135 -2.89 8.09 2.30
C LEU A 135 -2.78 7.20 1.06
N ASN A 136 -2.45 5.91 1.22
CA ASN A 136 -2.33 4.96 0.11
C ASN A 136 -3.67 4.72 -0.61
N PHE A 137 -3.66 3.95 -1.68
CA PHE A 137 -4.87 3.65 -2.48
C PHE A 137 -5.63 2.41 -2.00
N MET A 138 -5.31 1.91 -0.80
CA MET A 138 -5.88 0.73 -0.13
C MET A 138 -5.68 -0.62 -0.82
N VAL A 139 -5.12 -0.65 -2.03
CA VAL A 139 -4.84 -1.88 -2.79
C VAL A 139 -4.11 -2.89 -1.92
N HIS A 140 -4.74 -4.04 -1.71
CA HIS A 140 -4.18 -5.18 -0.99
C HIS A 140 -3.71 -6.22 -2.00
N THR A 141 -2.39 -6.36 -2.10
CA THR A 141 -1.69 -7.40 -2.85
C THR A 141 -0.56 -7.92 -1.97
N ARG A 142 -0.39 -9.25 -1.91
CA ARG A 142 0.66 -9.87 -1.08
C ARG A 142 2.01 -9.96 -1.79
N GLY A 143 2.03 -10.04 -3.11
CA GLY A 143 3.23 -10.43 -3.86
C GLY A 143 3.11 -11.85 -4.39
N HIS A 144 3.91 -12.16 -5.41
CA HIS A 144 3.93 -13.47 -6.02
C HIS A 144 4.77 -14.44 -5.15
N PRO A 145 4.42 -15.73 -5.04
CA PRO A 145 5.19 -16.69 -4.23
C PRO A 145 6.70 -16.71 -4.53
N GLN A 146 7.06 -16.59 -5.80
CA GLN A 146 8.46 -16.56 -6.23
C GLN A 146 9.25 -15.36 -5.69
N ASP A 147 8.59 -14.24 -5.35
CA ASP A 147 9.26 -13.08 -4.77
C ASP A 147 9.85 -13.43 -3.39
N PHE A 148 9.09 -14.17 -2.59
CA PHE A 148 9.49 -14.60 -1.25
C PHE A 148 10.46 -15.77 -1.30
N ASN A 149 10.31 -16.69 -2.26
CA ASN A 149 11.31 -17.73 -2.50
C ASN A 149 12.66 -17.10 -2.87
N ARG A 150 12.64 -16.03 -3.68
CA ARG A 150 13.84 -15.24 -3.96
C ARG A 150 14.41 -14.57 -2.72
N TRP A 151 13.59 -14.08 -1.80
CA TRP A 151 14.07 -13.55 -0.52
C TRP A 151 14.75 -14.64 0.32
N ALA A 152 14.21 -15.85 0.35
CA ALA A 152 14.83 -16.99 1.03
C ALA A 152 16.20 -17.32 0.44
N GLU A 153 16.35 -17.28 -0.88
CA GLU A 153 17.63 -17.47 -1.55
C GLU A 153 18.65 -16.38 -1.17
N ILE A 154 18.25 -15.10 -1.22
CA ILE A 154 19.14 -13.96 -0.91
C ILE A 154 19.58 -13.98 0.56
N THR A 155 18.66 -14.32 1.46
CA THR A 155 18.93 -14.39 2.90
C THR A 155 19.63 -15.67 3.32
N ASN A 156 19.62 -16.70 2.46
CA ASN A 156 19.98 -18.08 2.80
C ASN A 156 19.19 -18.57 4.03
N ASP A 157 17.91 -18.22 4.10
CA ASP A 157 17.01 -18.59 5.19
C ASP A 157 15.63 -18.99 4.63
N PRO A 158 15.31 -20.31 4.62
CA PRO A 158 14.08 -20.82 4.03
C PRO A 158 12.83 -20.30 4.72
N SER A 159 12.93 -19.76 5.93
CA SER A 159 11.77 -19.19 6.61
C SER A 159 11.26 -17.92 5.92
N TRP A 160 12.05 -17.26 5.05
CA TRP A 160 11.59 -16.14 4.21
C TRP A 160 10.90 -16.56 2.90
N SER A 161 10.80 -17.87 2.61
CA SER A 161 10.03 -18.41 1.48
C SER A 161 8.55 -18.08 1.59
N TYR A 162 7.78 -18.27 0.50
CA TYR A 162 6.33 -18.03 0.53
C TYR A 162 5.64 -18.80 1.66
N GLU A 163 5.95 -20.09 1.79
CA GLU A 163 5.45 -20.97 2.84
C GLU A 163 5.83 -20.46 4.24
N GLY A 164 7.03 -19.92 4.40
CA GLY A 164 7.51 -19.39 5.68
C GLY A 164 6.87 -18.04 6.07
N VAL A 165 6.47 -17.21 5.11
CA VAL A 165 5.85 -15.90 5.36
C VAL A 165 4.32 -15.94 5.40
N LEU A 166 3.69 -16.91 4.73
CA LEU A 166 2.23 -17.06 4.65
C LEU A 166 1.52 -17.04 6.02
N PRO A 167 2.02 -17.67 7.09
CA PRO A 167 1.39 -17.61 8.41
C PRO A 167 1.28 -16.17 8.96
N TYR A 168 2.21 -15.29 8.61
CA TYR A 168 2.21 -13.89 9.08
C TYR A 168 1.28 -13.00 8.27
N PHE A 169 1.11 -13.28 6.96
CA PHE A 169 0.02 -12.69 6.19
C PHE A 169 -1.34 -13.08 6.78
N LYS A 170 -1.56 -14.37 7.01
CA LYS A 170 -2.80 -14.91 7.60
C LYS A 170 -3.07 -14.36 9.01
N ARG A 171 -2.03 -14.18 9.84
CA ARG A 171 -2.17 -13.62 11.19
C ARG A 171 -2.68 -12.18 11.19
N ALA A 172 -2.31 -11.38 10.19
CA ALA A 172 -2.74 -10.00 10.07
C ALA A 172 -4.17 -9.88 9.54
N GLU A 173 -4.63 -10.85 8.77
CA GLU A 173 -5.78 -10.74 7.89
C GLU A 173 -7.12 -11.15 8.53
N ASP A 174 -8.14 -10.34 8.27
CA ASP A 174 -9.56 -10.67 8.41
C ASP A 174 -10.24 -10.54 7.05
N TYR A 175 -10.12 -11.59 6.24
CA TYR A 175 -10.52 -11.61 4.83
C TYR A 175 -12.01 -11.88 4.64
N VAL A 176 -12.64 -11.05 3.80
CA VAL A 176 -14.00 -11.21 3.32
C VAL A 176 -14.03 -10.91 1.82
N GLY A 177 -14.08 -11.95 0.99
CA GLY A 177 -14.10 -11.78 -0.47
C GLY A 177 -14.43 -13.04 -1.25
N SER A 178 -14.12 -13.05 -2.54
CA SER A 178 -14.43 -14.15 -3.46
C SER A 178 -13.66 -15.44 -3.12
N TRP A 179 -12.52 -15.33 -2.43
CA TRP A 179 -11.62 -16.44 -2.14
C TRP A 179 -11.74 -16.96 -0.69
N ASN A 180 -12.91 -16.81 -0.05
CA ASN A 180 -13.12 -17.16 1.36
C ASN A 180 -12.83 -18.64 1.71
N GLU A 181 -12.99 -19.53 0.74
CA GLU A 181 -12.76 -20.98 0.90
C GLU A 181 -11.28 -21.36 0.67
N SER A 182 -10.45 -20.41 0.21
CA SER A 182 -9.03 -20.64 -0.02
C SER A 182 -8.29 -20.88 1.31
N ALA A 183 -7.44 -21.92 1.33
CA ALA A 183 -6.55 -22.18 2.46
C ALA A 183 -5.49 -21.08 2.67
N GLU A 184 -5.31 -20.19 1.69
CA GLU A 184 -4.32 -19.12 1.71
C GLU A 184 -4.81 -17.87 2.46
N HIS A 185 -6.10 -17.77 2.73
CA HIS A 185 -6.71 -16.69 3.49
C HIS A 185 -7.02 -17.07 4.93
N ALA A 186 -7.19 -16.07 5.79
CA ALA A 186 -7.58 -16.22 7.17
C ALA A 186 -8.62 -15.18 7.61
N ARG A 187 -9.26 -15.46 8.75
CA ARG A 187 -10.22 -14.57 9.41
C ARG A 187 -9.82 -14.30 10.85
N GLY A 188 -10.26 -13.16 11.39
CA GLY A 188 -10.03 -12.78 12.78
C GLY A 188 -8.72 -12.02 13.05
N GLY A 189 -7.90 -11.76 12.03
CA GLY A 189 -6.77 -10.84 12.15
C GLY A 189 -7.20 -9.37 12.34
N PRO A 190 -6.28 -8.47 12.72
CA PRO A 190 -6.62 -7.06 12.95
C PRO A 190 -7.01 -6.28 11.67
N MET A 191 -6.48 -6.66 10.51
CA MET A 191 -6.71 -5.98 9.25
C MET A 191 -7.88 -6.57 8.48
N HIS A 192 -8.99 -5.85 8.49
CA HIS A 192 -10.13 -6.18 7.63
C HIS A 192 -9.78 -5.94 6.14
N ILE A 193 -9.89 -6.99 5.34
CA ILE A 193 -9.57 -7.01 3.91
C ILE A 193 -10.81 -7.46 3.14
N ALA A 194 -11.30 -6.61 2.26
CA ALA A 194 -12.54 -6.85 1.51
C ALA A 194 -12.54 -6.09 0.17
N PRO A 195 -13.28 -6.55 -0.85
CA PRO A 195 -13.48 -5.75 -2.06
C PRO A 195 -14.17 -4.43 -1.70
N PRO A 196 -13.88 -3.32 -2.41
CA PRO A 196 -14.62 -2.09 -2.20
C PRO A 196 -16.10 -2.31 -2.52
N PRO A 197 -17.05 -1.75 -1.73
CA PRO A 197 -18.49 -1.84 -2.01
C PRO A 197 -18.90 -1.33 -3.40
N PHE A 198 -18.06 -0.52 -4.03
CA PHE A 198 -18.28 0.04 -5.36
C PHE A 198 -17.13 -0.33 -6.31
N VAL A 199 -17.42 -1.18 -7.29
CA VAL A 199 -16.44 -1.73 -8.24
C VAL A 199 -16.53 -1.14 -9.66
N GLY A 200 -17.53 -0.30 -9.93
CA GLY A 200 -17.67 0.42 -11.20
C GLY A 200 -17.61 -0.52 -12.42
N THR A 201 -16.78 -0.16 -13.39
CA THR A 201 -16.62 -0.87 -14.68
C THR A 201 -15.53 -1.93 -14.66
N SER A 202 -14.93 -2.22 -13.50
CA SER A 202 -13.86 -3.21 -13.37
C SER A 202 -14.22 -4.64 -13.81
N PRO A 203 -15.50 -5.11 -13.77
CA PRO A 203 -15.83 -6.41 -14.34
C PRO A 203 -15.53 -6.54 -15.83
N LEU A 204 -15.61 -5.44 -16.59
CA LEU A 204 -15.23 -5.44 -18.01
C LEU A 204 -13.73 -5.62 -18.19
N PHE A 205 -12.91 -5.03 -17.32
CA PHE A 205 -11.47 -5.20 -17.34
C PHE A 205 -11.05 -6.65 -17.07
N VAL A 206 -11.62 -7.29 -16.04
CA VAL A 206 -11.34 -8.71 -15.74
C VAL A 206 -11.83 -9.62 -16.87
N LYS A 207 -13.00 -9.33 -17.44
CA LYS A 207 -13.54 -10.09 -18.58
C LYS A 207 -12.69 -9.90 -19.85
N ALA A 208 -12.19 -8.70 -20.12
CA ALA A 208 -11.26 -8.44 -21.22
C ALA A 208 -9.95 -9.21 -21.06
N GLY A 209 -9.43 -9.36 -19.83
CA GLY A 209 -8.32 -10.27 -19.54
C GLY A 209 -8.62 -11.71 -19.99
N LYS A 210 -9.84 -12.20 -19.73
CA LYS A 210 -10.30 -13.51 -20.19
C LYS A 210 -10.40 -13.63 -21.71
N ASP A 211 -10.86 -12.58 -22.40
CA ASP A 211 -10.88 -12.55 -23.86
C ASP A 211 -9.46 -12.67 -24.47
N LEU A 212 -8.43 -12.19 -23.76
CA LEU A 212 -7.01 -12.37 -24.12
C LEU A 212 -6.41 -13.70 -23.66
N GLY A 213 -7.20 -14.60 -23.07
CA GLY A 213 -6.76 -15.92 -22.61
C GLY A 213 -6.17 -15.96 -21.20
N TYR A 214 -6.34 -14.91 -20.39
CA TYR A 214 -5.94 -14.92 -18.98
C TYR A 214 -7.11 -15.29 -18.05
N ASP A 215 -6.85 -16.16 -17.09
CA ASP A 215 -7.86 -16.51 -16.10
C ASP A 215 -8.05 -15.42 -15.04
N MET A 216 -9.21 -15.48 -14.37
CA MET A 216 -9.39 -14.80 -13.11
C MET A 216 -8.68 -15.61 -12.02
N VAL A 217 -7.79 -14.98 -11.27
CA VAL A 217 -6.94 -15.64 -10.25
C VAL A 217 -7.01 -14.90 -8.91
N ASP A 218 -6.63 -15.57 -7.83
CA ASP A 218 -6.39 -14.89 -6.55
C ASP A 218 -4.99 -14.27 -6.57
N VAL A 219 -4.89 -12.95 -6.77
CA VAL A 219 -3.60 -12.24 -6.78
C VAL A 219 -2.96 -12.13 -5.38
N ASN A 220 -3.65 -12.62 -4.34
CA ASN A 220 -3.13 -12.74 -2.98
C ASN A 220 -2.84 -14.20 -2.59
N GLY A 221 -3.08 -15.14 -3.51
CA GLY A 221 -2.78 -16.55 -3.34
C GLY A 221 -1.60 -17.02 -4.18
N LYS A 222 -1.54 -18.31 -4.48
CA LYS A 222 -0.64 -18.89 -5.49
C LYS A 222 -1.24 -18.70 -6.88
N PHE A 223 -0.59 -17.87 -7.69
CA PHE A 223 -0.97 -17.61 -9.08
C PHE A 223 0.28 -17.57 -9.97
N ASN A 224 0.08 -17.57 -11.30
CA ASN A 224 1.13 -17.34 -12.30
C ASN A 224 0.88 -15.99 -12.98
N GLU A 225 0.07 -15.99 -14.05
CA GLU A 225 -0.46 -14.78 -14.70
C GLU A 225 -1.99 -14.76 -14.50
N GLY A 226 -2.60 -13.58 -14.52
CA GLY A 226 -4.05 -13.48 -14.42
C GLY A 226 -4.57 -12.12 -13.99
N PHE A 227 -5.89 -12.02 -13.91
CA PHE A 227 -6.62 -10.80 -13.56
C PHE A 227 -7.48 -11.02 -12.32
N ASP A 228 -7.66 -9.99 -11.50
CA ASP A 228 -8.53 -10.05 -10.32
C ASP A 228 -9.16 -8.70 -10.00
N PHE A 229 -10.26 -8.75 -9.25
CA PHE A 229 -10.78 -7.60 -8.54
C PHE A 229 -9.86 -7.32 -7.34
N ILE A 230 -9.53 -6.05 -7.14
CA ILE A 230 -8.67 -5.69 -6.02
C ILE A 230 -9.45 -5.76 -4.71
N SER A 231 -8.84 -6.40 -3.71
CA SER A 231 -9.25 -6.26 -2.32
C SER A 231 -8.60 -5.03 -1.69
N TYR A 232 -9.31 -4.37 -0.77
CA TYR A 232 -8.83 -3.24 0.00
C TYR A 232 -8.68 -3.56 1.47
N ASN A 233 -7.80 -2.83 2.15
CA ASN A 233 -7.89 -2.67 3.60
C ASN A 233 -9.01 -1.65 3.95
N ILE A 234 -10.26 -2.12 3.91
CA ILE A 234 -11.49 -1.32 4.06
C ILE A 234 -12.41 -1.96 5.08
N LYS A 235 -13.17 -1.16 5.85
CA LYS A 235 -14.20 -1.61 6.79
C LYS A 235 -15.38 -0.64 6.83
N PHE A 236 -16.59 -1.16 6.61
CA PHE A 236 -17.82 -0.36 6.48
C PHE A 236 -17.69 0.79 5.48
N GLY A 237 -17.08 0.52 4.32
CA GLY A 237 -16.82 1.51 3.27
C GLY A 237 -15.73 2.53 3.60
N ARG A 238 -15.07 2.46 4.76
CA ARG A 238 -14.02 3.39 5.18
C ARG A 238 -12.65 2.74 5.15
N ARG A 239 -11.61 3.52 4.88
CA ARG A 239 -10.22 3.05 4.98
C ARG A 239 -9.95 2.46 6.36
N HIS A 240 -9.31 1.29 6.37
CA HIS A 240 -8.94 0.56 7.58
C HIS A 240 -7.44 0.24 7.56
N GLY A 241 -6.62 1.28 7.73
CA GLY A 241 -5.16 1.21 7.74
C GLY A 241 -4.57 0.71 9.06
N ALA A 242 -3.24 0.78 9.17
CA ALA A 242 -2.51 0.22 10.30
C ALA A 242 -2.87 0.90 11.65
N PHE A 243 -3.16 2.20 11.64
CA PHE A 243 -3.61 2.89 12.86
C PHE A 243 -4.94 2.32 13.35
N GLN A 244 -5.94 2.19 12.46
CA GLN A 244 -7.27 1.72 12.83
C GLN A 244 -7.25 0.24 13.26
N ALA A 245 -6.44 -0.59 12.59
CA ALA A 245 -6.32 -2.00 12.87
C ALA A 245 -5.49 -2.32 14.13
N TYR A 246 -4.36 -1.63 14.33
CA TYR A 246 -3.39 -2.01 15.37
C TYR A 246 -3.28 -1.03 16.53
N LEU A 247 -3.32 0.29 16.32
CA LEU A 247 -3.07 1.26 17.40
C LEU A 247 -4.35 1.72 18.10
N ARG A 248 -5.38 2.08 17.33
CA ARG A 248 -6.64 2.61 17.87
C ARG A 248 -7.30 1.66 18.89
N PRO A 249 -7.38 0.33 18.66
CA PRO A 249 -8.03 -0.59 19.60
C PRO A 249 -7.30 -0.69 20.95
N ILE A 250 -5.99 -0.38 20.98
CA ILE A 250 -5.13 -0.51 22.17
C ILE A 250 -4.72 0.85 22.74
N SER A 251 -5.37 1.94 22.33
CA SER A 251 -5.04 3.32 22.74
C SER A 251 -5.03 3.56 24.25
N ARG A 252 -5.67 2.69 25.04
CA ARG A 252 -5.70 2.73 26.52
C ARG A 252 -4.78 1.69 27.20
N ARG A 253 -3.98 0.95 26.42
CA ARG A 253 -3.08 -0.09 26.94
C ARG A 253 -1.94 0.55 27.72
N ARG A 254 -1.87 0.28 29.03
CA ARG A 254 -0.89 0.91 29.95
C ARG A 254 0.58 0.60 29.65
N SER A 255 0.85 -0.52 28.99
CA SER A 255 2.20 -0.93 28.59
C SER A 255 2.69 -0.24 27.31
N LEU A 256 1.86 0.56 26.65
CA LEU A 256 2.22 1.32 25.46
C LEU A 256 2.14 2.83 25.73
N THR A 257 3.27 3.52 25.60
CA THR A 257 3.32 4.98 25.54
C THR A 257 3.48 5.42 24.10
N VAL A 258 2.55 6.21 23.58
CA VAL A 258 2.64 6.81 22.25
C VAL A 258 2.96 8.30 22.40
N VAL A 259 4.04 8.75 21.77
CA VAL A 259 4.45 10.15 21.75
C VAL A 259 4.42 10.64 20.31
N LYS A 260 3.51 11.59 20.05
CA LYS A 260 3.33 12.26 18.76
C LYS A 260 4.24 13.48 18.66
N PHE A 261 4.39 13.99 17.44
CA PHE A 261 5.23 15.15 17.13
C PHE A 261 6.68 14.99 17.62
N ALA A 262 7.17 13.75 17.64
CA ALA A 262 8.51 13.37 18.08
C ALA A 262 9.32 12.86 16.89
N ASN A 263 10.16 13.74 16.34
CA ASN A 263 11.02 13.43 15.20
C ASN A 263 12.37 12.89 15.68
N VAL A 264 12.64 11.61 15.43
CA VAL A 264 13.88 10.92 15.83
C VAL A 264 14.99 11.22 14.84
N HIS A 265 16.17 11.57 15.34
CA HIS A 265 17.31 12.01 14.52
C HIS A 265 18.39 10.95 14.40
N LYS A 266 18.73 10.29 15.51
CA LYS A 266 19.80 9.28 15.58
C LYS A 266 19.60 8.32 16.75
N VAL A 267 20.25 7.17 16.64
CA VAL A 267 20.40 6.17 17.69
C VAL A 267 21.66 6.49 18.51
N LEU A 268 21.58 6.26 19.82
CA LEU A 268 22.65 6.45 20.78
C LEU A 268 23.33 5.11 21.09
N PHE A 269 24.66 5.10 21.07
CA PHE A 269 25.50 3.92 21.29
C PHE A 269 26.42 4.10 22.50
N ARG A 270 26.64 3.04 23.27
CA ARG A 270 27.58 3.06 24.39
C ARG A 270 29.02 3.23 23.87
N GLU A 271 29.80 4.07 24.54
CA GLU A 271 31.17 4.41 24.13
C GLU A 271 32.17 3.28 24.44
N ASP A 272 31.90 2.46 25.47
CA ASP A 272 32.75 1.32 25.84
C ASP A 272 32.27 0.02 25.18
N ASN A 273 33.20 -0.66 24.48
CA ASN A 273 33.29 -2.12 24.25
C ASN A 273 33.32 -2.63 22.79
N ASP A 274 33.65 -1.84 21.76
CA ASP A 274 33.73 -2.29 20.34
C ASP A 274 32.45 -2.99 19.80
N LYS A 275 31.36 -2.96 20.56
CA LYS A 275 30.17 -3.80 20.36
C LYS A 275 29.02 -3.06 19.68
N ASN A 276 29.15 -1.75 19.46
CA ASN A 276 28.11 -0.87 18.91
C ASN A 276 26.73 -1.19 19.52
N GLU A 277 26.64 -1.13 20.85
CA GLU A 277 25.41 -1.46 21.57
C GLU A 277 24.49 -0.23 21.66
N ALA A 278 23.35 -0.32 21.00
CA ALA A 278 22.33 0.72 21.02
C ALA A 278 21.62 0.75 22.39
N TYR A 279 21.41 1.94 22.95
CA TYR A 279 20.79 2.11 24.28
C TYR A 279 19.75 3.23 24.36
N GLY A 280 19.65 4.10 23.37
CA GLY A 280 18.62 5.13 23.31
C GLY A 280 18.52 5.80 21.95
N VAL A 281 17.63 6.79 21.86
CA VAL A 281 17.47 7.65 20.67
C VAL A 281 17.44 9.11 21.09
N GLU A 282 17.98 9.98 20.22
CA GLU A 282 17.82 11.44 20.30
C GLU A 282 16.71 11.87 19.35
N PHE A 283 15.80 12.72 19.82
CA PHE A 283 14.68 13.22 19.03
C PHE A 283 14.35 14.67 19.39
N THR A 284 13.62 15.34 18.52
CA THR A 284 13.01 16.65 18.81
C THR A 284 11.51 16.52 18.92
N ARG A 285 10.95 17.09 19.97
CA ARG A 285 9.50 17.21 20.16
C ARG A 285 9.16 18.62 20.59
N HIS A 286 8.27 19.28 19.84
CA HIS A 286 7.91 20.68 20.04
C HIS A 286 9.15 21.58 20.13
N ASP A 287 10.08 21.40 19.18
CA ASP A 287 11.35 22.13 19.09
C ASP A 287 12.33 21.95 20.26
N ILE A 288 12.04 20.99 21.16
CA ILE A 288 12.90 20.64 22.29
C ILE A 288 13.59 19.31 22.01
N LYS A 289 14.92 19.30 22.02
CA LYS A 289 15.72 18.07 21.96
C LYS A 289 15.55 17.24 23.23
N ARG A 290 15.36 15.94 23.07
CA ARG A 290 15.13 14.97 24.14
C ARG A 290 15.81 13.64 23.80
N CYS A 291 15.98 12.82 24.83
CA CYS A 291 16.44 11.45 24.71
C CYS A 291 15.41 10.49 25.31
N ALA A 292 15.37 9.27 24.79
CA ALA A 292 14.70 8.13 25.41
C ALA A 292 15.62 6.91 25.33
N TYR A 293 15.50 6.00 26.29
CA TYR A 293 16.40 4.87 26.52
C TYR A 293 15.65 3.53 26.49
N ALA A 294 16.31 2.50 25.99
CA ALA A 294 15.79 1.14 25.92
C ALA A 294 16.65 0.18 26.76
N THR A 295 16.01 -0.67 27.58
CA THR A 295 16.71 -1.74 28.32
C THR A 295 16.93 -2.98 27.45
N LYS A 296 16.09 -3.19 26.42
CA LYS A 296 16.19 -4.30 25.46
C LYS A 296 16.62 -3.78 24.11
N GLU A 297 15.71 -3.47 23.19
CA GLU A 297 16.06 -3.12 21.80
C GLU A 297 15.39 -1.83 21.32
N ILE A 298 16.03 -1.21 20.34
CA ILE A 298 15.47 -0.13 19.52
C ILE A 298 15.07 -0.72 18.17
N ILE A 299 13.85 -0.44 17.73
CA ILE A 299 13.30 -0.90 16.46
C ILE A 299 13.04 0.32 15.58
N LEU A 300 13.76 0.42 14.47
CA LEU A 300 13.51 1.42 13.44
C LEU A 300 12.40 0.94 12.51
N SER A 301 11.33 1.73 12.43
CA SER A 301 10.16 1.53 11.58
C SER A 301 9.76 2.85 10.89
N ALA A 302 10.75 3.68 10.56
CA ALA A 302 10.57 5.02 10.00
C ALA A 302 10.35 5.00 8.47
N GLY A 303 10.41 3.82 7.85
CA GLY A 303 10.19 3.61 6.43
C GLY A 303 11.43 3.87 5.57
N THR A 304 11.33 3.53 4.29
CA THR A 304 12.44 3.48 3.31
C THR A 304 13.23 4.77 3.15
N VAL A 305 12.69 5.92 3.52
CA VAL A 305 13.41 7.20 3.42
C VAL A 305 14.07 7.60 4.75
N GLN A 306 13.33 7.52 5.85
CA GLN A 306 13.82 8.04 7.14
C GLN A 306 14.68 7.02 7.89
N THR A 307 14.41 5.71 7.76
CA THR A 307 15.25 4.67 8.38
C THR A 307 16.72 4.75 7.96
N PRO A 308 17.10 4.79 6.66
CA PRO A 308 18.50 4.92 6.27
C PRO A 308 19.10 6.26 6.68
N LYS A 309 18.30 7.34 6.72
CA LYS A 309 18.75 8.65 7.22
C LYS A 309 19.16 8.57 8.69
N ILE A 310 18.31 7.99 9.53
CA ILE A 310 18.57 7.81 10.97
C ILE A 310 19.82 6.93 11.16
N LEU A 311 19.95 5.82 10.43
CA LEU A 311 21.13 4.96 10.50
C LEU A 311 22.41 5.71 10.11
N MET A 312 22.41 6.42 8.98
CA MET A 312 23.57 7.19 8.53
C MET A 312 23.95 8.28 9.52
N LEU A 313 23.00 9.07 10.04
CA LEU A 313 23.24 10.07 11.08
C LEU A 313 23.71 9.46 12.42
N SER A 314 23.49 8.17 12.62
CA SER A 314 24.00 7.42 13.78
C SER A 314 25.40 6.83 13.55
N GLY A 315 26.00 7.05 12.38
CA GLY A 315 27.32 6.52 12.01
C GLY A 315 27.29 5.14 11.36
N ILE A 316 26.13 4.67 10.88
CA ILE A 316 25.97 3.37 10.22
C ILE A 316 25.62 3.61 8.75
N GLY A 317 26.55 3.34 7.84
CA GLY A 317 26.38 3.61 6.41
C GLY A 317 27.70 3.59 5.65
N PRO A 318 27.69 3.96 4.36
CA PRO A 318 28.89 3.83 3.53
C PRO A 318 29.99 4.75 4.05
N LYS A 319 31.14 4.17 4.42
CA LYS A 319 32.22 4.87 5.13
C LYS A 319 32.60 6.22 4.49
N GLU A 320 32.93 6.21 3.20
CA GLU A 320 33.35 7.41 2.46
C GLU A 320 32.25 8.49 2.42
N HIS A 321 30.98 8.08 2.31
CA HIS A 321 29.85 9.00 2.30
C HIS A 321 29.64 9.66 3.66
N LEU A 322 29.76 8.89 4.75
CA LEU A 322 29.66 9.41 6.11
C LEU A 322 30.80 10.40 6.44
N GLU A 323 32.04 10.05 6.08
CA GLU A 323 33.21 10.92 6.25
C GLU A 323 33.04 12.23 5.50
N THR A 324 32.59 12.19 4.24
CA THR A 324 32.32 13.38 3.42
C THR A 324 31.23 14.28 4.02
N ASN A 325 30.29 13.71 4.77
CA ASN A 325 29.23 14.45 5.46
C ASN A 325 29.59 14.86 6.89
N ASN A 326 30.84 14.67 7.33
CA ASN A 326 31.27 14.93 8.71
C ASN A 326 30.44 14.15 9.75
N VAL A 327 30.17 12.86 9.48
CA VAL A 327 29.55 11.93 10.42
C VAL A 327 30.58 10.86 10.80
N SER A 328 30.80 10.67 12.11
CA SER A 328 31.72 9.64 12.62
C SER A 328 31.24 8.24 12.24
N VAL A 329 32.10 7.47 11.60
CA VAL A 329 31.80 6.10 11.14
C VAL A 329 31.88 5.13 12.33
N ARG A 330 30.79 4.40 12.57
CA ARG A 330 30.70 3.30 13.54
C ARG A 330 30.68 1.94 12.86
N VAL A 331 29.94 1.84 11.76
CA VAL A 331 29.81 0.63 10.95
C VAL A 331 29.79 1.05 9.48
N ASP A 332 30.73 0.51 8.70
CA ASP A 332 30.68 0.59 7.24
C ASP A 332 29.62 -0.39 6.72
N SER A 333 28.57 0.12 6.10
CA SER A 333 27.38 -0.64 5.72
C SER A 333 26.73 -0.02 4.47
N PRO A 334 26.11 -0.80 3.57
CA PRO A 334 25.49 -0.28 2.35
C PRO A 334 24.14 0.43 2.60
N VAL A 335 23.96 1.06 3.76
CA VAL A 335 22.75 1.82 4.11
C VAL A 335 22.46 2.87 3.02
N GLY A 336 21.19 2.94 2.62
CA GLY A 336 20.74 3.84 1.58
C GLY A 336 20.93 3.31 0.17
N GLN A 337 21.57 2.16 -0.05
CA GLN A 337 21.67 1.51 -1.36
C GLN A 337 20.49 0.56 -1.63
N ASN A 338 20.47 -0.09 -2.80
CA ASN A 338 19.44 -1.07 -3.23
C ASN A 338 18.00 -0.52 -3.21
N VAL A 339 17.85 0.80 -3.35
CA VAL A 339 16.53 1.44 -3.30
C VAL A 339 15.74 1.05 -4.55
N GLN A 340 14.52 0.56 -4.33
CA GLN A 340 13.63 0.09 -5.38
C GLN A 340 12.27 0.76 -5.22
N ASP A 341 11.59 0.96 -6.34
CA ASP A 341 10.21 1.41 -6.38
C ASP A 341 9.57 0.94 -7.69
N HIS A 342 8.26 0.76 -7.68
CA HIS A 342 7.49 0.43 -8.87
C HIS A 342 7.33 1.67 -9.76
N VAL A 343 8.23 1.78 -10.74
CA VAL A 343 8.11 2.78 -11.80
C VAL A 343 6.97 2.40 -12.74
N SER A 344 6.12 3.37 -13.02
CA SER A 344 4.84 3.18 -13.70
C SER A 344 4.56 4.28 -14.72
N THR A 345 3.50 4.10 -15.48
CA THR A 345 3.00 5.04 -16.47
C THR A 345 1.48 5.12 -16.43
N TYR A 346 0.93 6.32 -16.30
CA TYR A 346 -0.51 6.56 -16.50
C TYR A 346 -0.83 6.50 -18.00
N LEU A 347 -1.53 5.45 -18.42
CA LEU A 347 -1.99 5.29 -19.79
C LEU A 347 -3.47 5.61 -19.91
N GLY A 348 -3.80 6.50 -20.82
CA GLY A 348 -5.16 6.91 -21.14
C GLY A 348 -5.21 8.37 -21.59
N PRO A 349 -6.40 8.96 -21.74
CA PRO A 349 -7.70 8.33 -21.46
C PRO A 349 -8.05 7.26 -22.48
N PHE A 350 -8.71 6.20 -22.02
CA PHE A 350 -9.42 5.24 -22.85
C PHE A 350 -10.90 5.61 -22.87
N PHE A 351 -11.48 5.75 -24.06
CA PHE A 351 -12.88 6.08 -24.25
C PHE A 351 -13.74 4.85 -24.43
N VAL A 352 -14.97 4.95 -23.93
CA VAL A 352 -16.04 3.97 -24.13
C VAL A 352 -17.33 4.71 -24.40
N ASP A 353 -18.15 4.17 -25.28
CA ASP A 353 -19.45 4.70 -25.66
C ASP A 353 -20.54 3.87 -24.96
N ASP A 354 -21.69 4.48 -24.64
CA ASP A 354 -22.85 3.83 -24.01
C ASP A 354 -22.59 3.04 -22.72
N LEU A 355 -21.48 3.34 -22.03
CA LEU A 355 -21.13 2.79 -20.72
C LEU A 355 -20.91 3.92 -19.73
N ILE A 356 -21.65 3.94 -18.63
CA ILE A 356 -21.48 4.96 -17.59
C ILE A 356 -20.20 4.66 -16.80
N VAL A 357 -19.18 5.50 -16.98
CA VAL A 357 -17.98 5.45 -16.15
C VAL A 357 -18.10 6.51 -15.05
N PRO A 358 -18.11 6.10 -13.76
CA PRO A 358 -18.34 7.03 -12.67
C PRO A 358 -17.22 8.08 -12.54
N SER A 359 -17.57 9.35 -12.35
CA SER A 359 -16.61 10.44 -12.15
C SER A 359 -16.95 11.30 -10.92
N PHE A 360 -15.97 12.07 -10.43
CA PHE A 360 -16.13 12.87 -9.22
C PHE A 360 -17.18 13.99 -9.40
N ASP A 361 -17.27 14.61 -10.58
CA ASP A 361 -18.22 15.67 -10.91
C ASP A 361 -19.67 15.16 -11.11
N GLN A 362 -19.84 13.95 -11.67
CA GLN A 362 -21.18 13.41 -11.99
C GLN A 362 -21.78 12.57 -10.85
N ASN A 363 -20.94 11.85 -10.09
CA ASN A 363 -21.42 10.81 -9.16
C ASN A 363 -21.14 11.09 -7.67
N LEU A 364 -20.37 12.12 -7.32
CA LEU A 364 -20.11 12.51 -5.93
C LEU A 364 -20.93 13.73 -5.50
N ASN A 365 -22.25 13.59 -5.61
CA ASN A 365 -23.21 14.58 -5.13
C ASN A 365 -23.54 14.36 -3.63
N GLY A 366 -24.31 15.29 -3.04
CA GLY A 366 -24.70 15.22 -1.64
C GLY A 366 -25.42 13.93 -1.24
N LYS A 367 -26.20 13.32 -2.16
CA LYS A 367 -26.84 12.02 -1.93
C LYS A 367 -25.81 10.90 -1.84
N ALA A 368 -24.87 10.82 -2.79
CA ALA A 368 -23.80 9.81 -2.76
C ALA A 368 -22.94 9.93 -1.50
N PHE A 369 -22.66 11.15 -1.04
CA PHE A 369 -21.95 11.38 0.22
C PHE A 369 -22.78 10.94 1.43
N THR A 370 -24.09 11.18 1.42
CA THR A 370 -25.01 10.72 2.48
C THR A 370 -25.11 9.19 2.52
N ASP A 371 -25.20 8.54 1.35
CA ASP A 371 -25.20 7.07 1.23
C ASP A 371 -23.89 6.48 1.76
N TYR A 372 -22.75 7.12 1.47
CA TYR A 372 -21.45 6.76 2.04
C TYR A 372 -21.43 6.88 3.57
N LEU A 373 -21.87 8.01 4.13
CA LEU A 373 -21.85 8.23 5.57
C LEU A 373 -22.76 7.26 6.34
N ASN A 374 -23.96 6.99 5.81
CA ASN A 374 -24.97 6.19 6.51
C ASN A 374 -24.82 4.69 6.28
N ARG A 375 -24.39 4.27 5.09
CA ARG A 375 -24.39 2.87 4.66
C ARG A 375 -23.02 2.33 4.26
N GLY A 376 -22.01 3.19 4.14
CA GLY A 376 -20.68 2.78 3.67
C GLY A 376 -20.73 2.26 2.24
N SER A 377 -21.55 2.86 1.38
CA SER A 377 -21.79 2.43 -0.01
C SER A 377 -21.55 3.56 -1.01
N GLY A 378 -21.42 3.20 -2.30
CA GLY A 378 -21.34 4.16 -3.39
C GLY A 378 -19.92 4.62 -3.73
N PRO A 379 -19.76 5.56 -4.67
CA PRO A 379 -18.48 5.86 -5.30
C PRO A 379 -17.41 6.46 -4.36
N PHE A 380 -17.77 6.93 -3.16
CA PHE A 380 -16.79 7.35 -2.15
C PHE A 380 -16.06 6.17 -1.47
N THR A 381 -16.48 4.92 -1.69
CA THR A 381 -15.89 3.73 -1.06
C THR A 381 -14.75 3.10 -1.87
N THR A 382 -14.39 3.67 -3.02
CA THR A 382 -13.26 3.21 -3.85
C THR A 382 -12.15 4.27 -3.90
N SER A 383 -10.88 3.88 -4.06
CA SER A 383 -9.80 4.83 -4.41
C SER A 383 -9.74 5.13 -5.92
N GLY A 384 -10.55 4.42 -6.70
CA GLY A 384 -10.54 4.42 -8.15
C GLY A 384 -9.82 3.22 -8.75
N ILE A 385 -8.88 2.59 -8.04
CA ILE A 385 -8.18 1.37 -8.52
C ILE A 385 -9.00 0.14 -8.13
N GLN A 386 -9.69 -0.48 -9.09
CA GLN A 386 -10.74 -1.47 -8.79
C GLN A 386 -10.41 -2.90 -9.22
N ALA A 387 -9.48 -3.07 -10.17
CA ALA A 387 -9.00 -4.37 -10.62
C ALA A 387 -7.53 -4.29 -11.03
N THR A 388 -6.86 -5.44 -11.09
CA THR A 388 -5.48 -5.54 -11.52
C THR A 388 -5.27 -6.77 -12.39
N GLY A 389 -4.27 -6.70 -13.28
CA GLY A 389 -3.78 -7.84 -14.05
C GLY A 389 -2.27 -7.96 -13.90
N PHE A 390 -1.78 -9.18 -13.75
CA PHE A 390 -0.35 -9.50 -13.72
C PHE A 390 0.00 -10.40 -14.90
N VAL A 391 0.98 -9.96 -15.69
CA VAL A 391 1.39 -10.61 -16.94
C VAL A 391 2.91 -10.69 -16.97
N ALA A 392 3.45 -11.79 -17.50
CA ALA A 392 4.87 -11.97 -17.74
C ALA A 392 5.19 -11.56 -19.18
N SER A 393 6.15 -10.65 -19.30
CA SER A 393 6.62 -10.11 -20.58
C SER A 393 7.31 -11.18 -21.43
N GLY A 394 7.43 -10.90 -22.73
CA GLY A 394 8.29 -11.69 -23.62
C GLY A 394 9.74 -11.74 -23.13
N HIS A 395 10.20 -10.70 -22.44
CA HIS A 395 11.54 -10.63 -21.85
C HIS A 395 11.71 -11.60 -20.67
N ALA A 396 10.77 -11.63 -19.72
CA ALA A 396 10.79 -12.61 -18.63
C ALA A 396 10.79 -14.05 -19.15
N LYS A 397 9.94 -14.33 -20.15
CA LYS A 397 9.87 -15.65 -20.79
C LYS A 397 11.19 -16.02 -21.48
N ALA A 398 11.80 -15.08 -22.20
CA ALA A 398 13.08 -15.29 -22.86
C ALA A 398 14.25 -15.55 -21.88
N ARG A 399 14.18 -15.00 -20.65
CA ARG A 399 15.16 -15.26 -19.58
C ARG A 399 14.95 -16.60 -18.86
N GLY A 400 13.93 -17.38 -19.24
CA GLY A 400 13.59 -18.64 -18.58
C GLY A 400 12.87 -18.48 -17.24
N GLU A 401 12.31 -17.29 -16.97
CA GLU A 401 11.54 -17.01 -15.74
C GLU A 401 10.07 -17.45 -15.86
N GLY A 402 9.69 -17.98 -17.03
CA GLY A 402 8.36 -18.53 -17.30
C GLY A 402 7.26 -17.48 -17.12
N ASN A 403 6.25 -17.85 -16.34
CA ASN A 403 5.06 -17.04 -16.13
C ASN A 403 5.12 -16.22 -14.82
N TRP A 404 6.32 -15.96 -14.29
CA TRP A 404 6.52 -15.04 -13.17
C TRP A 404 6.35 -13.59 -13.65
N PRO A 405 5.28 -12.87 -13.26
CA PRO A 405 4.93 -11.60 -13.89
C PRO A 405 5.96 -10.50 -13.66
N ASP A 406 6.18 -9.65 -14.65
CA ASP A 406 6.97 -8.41 -14.53
C ASP A 406 6.21 -7.17 -15.02
N ILE A 407 4.98 -7.35 -15.48
CA ILE A 407 4.04 -6.28 -15.84
C ILE A 407 2.83 -6.36 -14.91
N GLN A 408 2.48 -5.22 -14.31
CA GLN A 408 1.22 -5.05 -13.60
C GLN A 408 0.37 -3.99 -14.31
N LEU A 409 -0.88 -4.32 -14.57
CA LEU A 409 -1.92 -3.40 -15.04
C LEU A 409 -2.84 -3.09 -13.88
N LEU A 410 -3.05 -1.82 -13.59
CA LEU A 410 -3.94 -1.33 -12.53
C LEU A 410 -5.09 -0.55 -13.19
N TYR A 411 -6.29 -1.10 -13.08
CA TYR A 411 -7.48 -0.51 -13.69
C TYR A 411 -8.03 0.62 -12.81
N MET A 412 -7.94 1.86 -13.29
CA MET A 412 -8.53 3.03 -12.66
C MET A 412 -9.87 3.35 -13.36
N GLY A 413 -10.95 2.74 -12.87
CA GLY A 413 -12.30 2.81 -13.45
C GLY A 413 -13.08 4.09 -13.10
N MET A 414 -12.38 5.21 -12.93
CA MET A 414 -12.99 6.51 -12.66
C MET A 414 -12.78 7.46 -13.82
N GLY A 415 -13.85 8.17 -14.19
CA GLY A 415 -13.87 9.12 -15.29
C GLY A 415 -13.12 10.41 -14.99
N VAL A 416 -12.63 11.03 -16.08
CA VAL A 416 -11.95 12.32 -16.04
C VAL A 416 -12.97 13.43 -15.76
N HIS A 417 -12.91 14.00 -14.56
CA HIS A 417 -13.67 15.21 -14.19
C HIS A 417 -12.89 16.50 -14.48
N ASP A 418 -13.55 17.65 -14.35
CA ASP A 418 -13.04 18.99 -14.68
C ASP A 418 -11.72 19.38 -13.99
N THR A 419 -11.50 18.96 -12.74
CA THR A 419 -10.25 19.21 -12.00
C THR A 419 -9.25 18.07 -12.04
N PHE A 420 -9.58 16.92 -12.64
CA PHE A 420 -8.78 15.70 -12.56
C PHE A 420 -7.32 15.90 -13.00
N GLY A 421 -7.10 16.63 -14.10
CA GLY A 421 -5.75 16.95 -14.58
C GLY A 421 -4.95 17.79 -13.57
N LYS A 422 -5.60 18.72 -12.87
CA LYS A 422 -4.97 19.53 -11.81
C LYS A 422 -4.61 18.67 -10.60
N ASP A 423 -5.51 17.76 -10.23
CA ASP A 423 -5.34 16.86 -9.10
C ASP A 423 -4.18 15.87 -9.36
N LEU A 424 -4.11 15.30 -10.56
CA LEU A 424 -2.96 14.49 -11.01
C LEU A 424 -1.65 15.29 -11.02
N ALA A 425 -1.68 16.53 -11.53
CA ALA A 425 -0.50 17.41 -11.53
C ALA A 425 0.05 17.67 -10.13
N LYS A 426 -0.85 17.88 -9.16
CA LYS A 426 -0.47 18.07 -7.75
C LYS A 426 0.07 16.77 -7.13
N ALA A 427 -0.64 15.66 -7.33
CA ALA A 427 -0.31 14.38 -6.70
C ALA A 427 1.05 13.84 -7.17
N PHE A 428 1.36 13.98 -8.46
CA PHE A 428 2.51 13.33 -9.09
C PHE A 428 3.54 14.28 -9.68
N ASN A 429 3.44 15.59 -9.37
CA ASN A 429 4.36 16.63 -9.84
C ASN A 429 4.39 16.81 -11.38
N LEU A 430 3.34 16.40 -12.09
CA LEU A 430 3.25 16.62 -13.54
C LEU A 430 3.23 18.12 -13.85
N ARG A 431 3.75 18.50 -15.02
CA ARG A 431 3.57 19.87 -15.52
C ARG A 431 2.09 20.13 -15.74
N HIS A 432 1.58 21.13 -15.02
CA HIS A 432 0.15 21.40 -14.90
C HIS A 432 -0.50 21.62 -16.27
N ASP A 433 0.07 22.50 -17.10
CA ASP A 433 -0.53 22.89 -18.37
C ASP A 433 -0.52 21.73 -19.38
N ASP A 434 0.52 20.90 -19.35
CA ASP A 434 0.64 19.72 -20.20
C ASP A 434 -0.48 18.72 -19.90
N ILE A 435 -0.62 18.29 -18.63
CA ILE A 435 -1.61 17.27 -18.28
C ILE A 435 -3.05 17.77 -18.39
N VAL A 436 -3.31 19.04 -18.03
CA VAL A 436 -4.64 19.65 -18.18
C VAL A 436 -5.03 19.77 -19.65
N LYS A 437 -4.09 20.17 -20.52
CA LYS A 437 -4.33 20.22 -21.97
C LYS A 437 -4.60 18.82 -22.52
N TYR A 438 -3.77 17.85 -22.15
CA TYR A 438 -3.88 16.47 -22.61
C TYR A 438 -5.23 15.85 -22.24
N LEU A 439 -5.73 16.04 -21.01
CA LEU A 439 -6.96 15.40 -20.55
C LEU A 439 -8.25 16.17 -20.87
N ARG A 440 -8.17 17.40 -21.39
CA ARG A 440 -9.34 18.27 -21.64
C ARG A 440 -10.42 17.61 -22.49
N HIS A 441 -10.02 16.87 -23.53
CA HIS A 441 -10.92 16.23 -24.49
C HIS A 441 -11.68 15.03 -23.89
N ALA A 442 -11.37 14.62 -22.67
CA ALA A 442 -12.06 13.55 -21.95
C ALA A 442 -13.09 14.05 -20.92
N ILE A 443 -13.07 15.35 -20.59
CA ILE A 443 -14.02 15.94 -19.63
C ILE A 443 -15.45 15.76 -20.15
N GLY A 444 -16.33 15.22 -19.30
CA GLY A 444 -17.74 14.98 -19.64
C GLY A 444 -17.97 13.76 -20.55
N ARG A 445 -16.93 12.98 -20.88
CA ARG A 445 -17.04 11.76 -21.68
C ARG A 445 -16.66 10.55 -20.85
N ASN A 446 -17.35 9.44 -21.08
CA ASN A 446 -17.04 8.18 -20.43
C ASN A 446 -15.64 7.72 -20.83
N SER A 447 -14.74 7.73 -19.86
CA SER A 447 -13.35 7.38 -20.05
C SER A 447 -12.75 6.83 -18.78
N PHE A 448 -11.68 6.04 -18.89
CA PHE A 448 -10.94 5.52 -17.74
C PHE A 448 -9.44 5.51 -18.04
N MET A 449 -8.64 5.19 -17.02
CA MET A 449 -7.19 5.09 -17.13
C MET A 449 -6.72 3.68 -16.76
N ILE A 450 -5.60 3.25 -17.32
CA ILE A 450 -4.86 2.06 -16.88
C ILE A 450 -3.48 2.54 -16.45
N VAL A 451 -3.06 2.20 -15.24
CA VAL A 451 -1.68 2.40 -14.81
C VAL A 451 -0.90 1.13 -15.12
N THR A 452 0.11 1.26 -15.96
CA THR A 452 1.02 0.15 -16.29
C THR A 452 2.27 0.31 -15.45
N SER A 453 2.60 -0.70 -14.65
CA SER A 453 3.73 -0.72 -13.74
C SER A 453 4.72 -1.80 -14.11
N LEU A 454 6.00 -1.48 -14.00
CA LEU A 454 7.06 -2.46 -13.99
C LEU A 454 7.05 -3.13 -12.61
N ALA A 455 6.63 -4.39 -12.56
CA ALA A 455 6.42 -5.11 -11.30
C ALA A 455 7.72 -5.69 -10.72
N ARG A 456 8.74 -5.87 -11.56
CA ARG A 456 10.08 -6.36 -11.15
C ARG A 456 11.18 -5.48 -11.75
N PRO A 457 11.34 -4.22 -11.28
CA PRO A 457 12.35 -3.32 -11.80
C PRO A 457 13.77 -3.87 -11.59
N SER A 458 14.59 -3.85 -12.65
CA SER A 458 15.99 -4.29 -12.56
C SER A 458 16.89 -3.22 -11.92
N GLN A 459 16.55 -1.95 -12.11
CA GLN A 459 17.32 -0.82 -11.60
C GLN A 459 17.38 -0.78 -10.06
N ARG A 460 18.52 -0.33 -9.53
CA ARG A 460 18.71 -0.01 -8.10
C ARG A 460 19.16 1.44 -7.92
N GLY A 461 18.42 2.15 -7.08
CA GLY A 461 18.71 3.52 -6.68
C GLY A 461 19.45 3.63 -5.36
N GLU A 462 19.56 4.86 -4.87
CA GLU A 462 20.19 5.19 -3.59
C GLU A 462 19.55 6.40 -2.89
N ILE A 463 19.71 6.45 -1.56
CA ILE A 463 19.36 7.56 -0.69
C ILE A 463 20.62 7.98 0.06
N LYS A 464 20.98 9.26 -0.06
CA LYS A 464 22.19 9.84 0.51
C LYS A 464 21.88 11.02 1.42
N LEU A 465 22.62 11.16 2.51
CA LEU A 465 22.64 12.41 3.27
C LEU A 465 23.16 13.55 2.38
N THR A 466 22.58 14.73 2.52
CA THR A 466 23.12 15.97 1.94
C THR A 466 23.96 16.76 2.94
N SER A 467 23.83 16.45 4.23
CA SER A 467 24.59 17.04 5.34
C SER A 467 24.42 16.18 6.61
N ASN A 468 25.18 16.47 7.66
CA ASN A 468 24.97 15.91 9.00
C ASN A 468 23.85 16.59 9.82
N ASP A 469 23.19 17.64 9.29
CA ASP A 469 22.01 18.19 9.93
C ASP A 469 20.79 17.28 9.71
N SER A 470 20.22 16.82 10.82
CA SER A 470 18.98 16.04 10.86
C SER A 470 17.77 16.74 10.21
N SER A 471 17.77 18.07 10.12
CA SER A 471 16.69 18.83 9.49
C SER A 471 16.77 18.85 7.95
N SER A 472 17.96 18.64 7.39
CA SER A 472 18.19 18.65 5.95
C SER A 472 17.45 17.50 5.24
N PRO A 473 16.96 17.71 4.01
CA PRO A 473 16.44 16.63 3.20
C PRO A 473 17.53 15.60 2.86
N VAL A 474 17.13 14.44 2.34
CA VAL A 474 18.06 13.47 1.75
C VAL A 474 18.02 13.59 0.23
N ALA A 475 19.12 13.28 -0.43
CA ALA A 475 19.16 13.10 -1.88
C ALA A 475 18.61 11.71 -2.20
N ILE A 476 17.53 11.64 -2.98
CA ILE A 476 16.88 10.39 -3.38
C ILE A 476 17.08 10.22 -4.88
N ASP A 477 17.85 9.23 -5.29
CA ASP A 477 18.06 8.91 -6.70
C ASP A 477 17.61 7.47 -7.00
N PRO A 478 16.36 7.26 -7.44
CA PRO A 478 15.86 5.94 -7.83
C PRO A 478 16.44 5.46 -9.17
N LYS A 479 17.10 6.35 -9.94
CA LYS A 479 17.69 6.05 -11.25
C LYS A 479 16.67 5.53 -12.28
N TYR A 480 15.43 6.01 -12.23
CA TYR A 480 14.33 5.49 -13.04
C TYR A 480 14.68 5.42 -14.54
N LEU A 481 14.29 4.30 -15.16
CA LEU A 481 14.38 4.04 -16.60
C LEU A 481 15.79 4.21 -17.20
N GLN A 482 16.83 4.01 -16.38
CA GLN A 482 18.21 3.88 -16.86
C GLN A 482 18.45 2.55 -17.57
N SER A 483 17.80 1.47 -17.12
CA SER A 483 17.82 0.17 -17.79
C SER A 483 16.99 0.21 -19.09
N PRO A 484 17.58 -0.06 -20.27
CA PRO A 484 16.83 -0.16 -21.52
C PRO A 484 15.83 -1.32 -21.52
N GLU A 485 16.08 -2.36 -20.73
CA GLU A 485 15.18 -3.51 -20.61
C GLU A 485 13.90 -3.14 -19.85
N ASP A 486 14.02 -2.42 -18.73
CA ASP A 486 12.89 -1.90 -17.96
C ASP A 486 11.95 -1.05 -18.85
N VAL A 487 12.54 -0.26 -19.77
CA VAL A 487 11.79 0.55 -20.74
C VAL A 487 11.03 -0.32 -21.74
N LYS A 488 11.66 -1.36 -22.28
CA LYS A 488 11.02 -2.29 -23.23
C LYS A 488 9.85 -3.04 -22.58
N ILE A 489 10.01 -3.52 -21.35
CA ILE A 489 8.95 -4.20 -20.59
C ILE A 489 7.76 -3.26 -20.35
N LEU A 490 8.01 -2.00 -19.98
CA LEU A 490 6.94 -1.02 -19.84
C LEU A 490 6.22 -0.74 -21.16
N ILE A 491 6.94 -0.60 -22.28
CA ILE A 491 6.34 -0.42 -23.62
C ILE A 491 5.45 -1.63 -23.97
N GLU A 492 5.93 -2.85 -23.71
CA GLU A 492 5.13 -4.07 -23.89
C GLU A 492 3.85 -4.02 -23.04
N GLY A 493 3.95 -3.59 -21.78
CA GLY A 493 2.80 -3.40 -20.91
C GLY A 493 1.82 -2.32 -21.40
N LEU A 494 2.30 -1.21 -21.99
CA LEU A 494 1.43 -0.19 -22.60
C LEU A 494 0.67 -0.76 -23.79
N LYS A 495 1.37 -1.47 -24.68
CA LYS A 495 0.76 -2.13 -25.85
C LYS A 495 -0.27 -3.17 -25.41
N LYS A 496 0.01 -3.93 -24.35
CA LYS A 496 -0.92 -4.91 -23.77
C LYS A 496 -2.19 -4.25 -23.24
N ALA A 497 -2.07 -3.10 -22.58
CA ALA A 497 -3.22 -2.33 -22.11
C ALA A 497 -4.06 -1.78 -23.27
N VAL A 498 -3.42 -1.34 -24.37
CA VAL A 498 -4.13 -0.94 -25.60
C VAL A 498 -4.82 -2.14 -26.25
N GLU A 499 -4.15 -3.28 -26.39
CA GLU A 499 -4.71 -4.53 -26.91
C GLU A 499 -5.94 -4.98 -26.09
N LEU A 500 -5.86 -4.89 -24.76
CA LEU A 500 -6.96 -5.24 -23.87
C LEU A 500 -8.23 -4.43 -24.14
N VAL A 501 -8.09 -3.13 -24.44
CA VAL A 501 -9.23 -2.24 -24.67
C VAL A 501 -9.69 -2.24 -26.14
N GLU A 502 -8.77 -2.21 -27.11
CA GLU A 502 -9.10 -2.10 -28.55
C GLU A 502 -9.29 -3.47 -29.23
N GLY A 503 -8.58 -4.52 -28.80
CA GLY A 503 -8.63 -5.88 -29.37
C GLY A 503 -9.68 -6.80 -28.72
N THR A 504 -10.13 -6.40 -27.55
CA THR A 504 -11.26 -6.87 -26.74
C THR A 504 -12.65 -7.04 -27.34
N PRO A 505 -13.28 -8.21 -27.57
CA PRO A 505 -14.73 -8.25 -27.80
C PRO A 505 -15.53 -7.57 -26.67
N THR A 506 -15.07 -7.71 -25.43
CA THR A 506 -15.68 -7.05 -24.26
C THR A 506 -15.71 -5.53 -24.37
N PHE A 507 -14.62 -4.88 -24.79
CA PHE A 507 -14.54 -3.43 -24.91
C PHE A 507 -14.94 -2.90 -26.29
N GLN A 508 -14.79 -3.67 -27.36
CA GLN A 508 -15.26 -3.34 -28.71
C GLN A 508 -16.77 -3.13 -28.75
N LYS A 509 -17.53 -3.88 -27.94
CA LYS A 509 -18.98 -3.67 -27.75
C LYS A 509 -19.31 -2.22 -27.36
N TYR A 510 -18.40 -1.56 -26.63
CA TYR A 510 -18.54 -0.19 -26.15
C TYR A 510 -17.61 0.77 -26.92
N ASN A 511 -17.16 0.41 -28.12
CA ASN A 511 -16.22 1.22 -28.91
C ASN A 511 -14.97 1.66 -28.11
N GLY A 512 -14.44 0.72 -27.30
CA GLY A 512 -13.26 0.91 -26.47
C GLY A 512 -12.06 1.34 -27.30
N ARG A 513 -11.53 2.53 -27.02
CA ARG A 513 -10.43 3.11 -27.80
C ARG A 513 -9.49 3.96 -26.97
N PHE A 514 -8.20 3.84 -27.21
CA PHE A 514 -7.21 4.77 -26.66
C PHE A 514 -7.37 6.14 -27.34
N THR A 515 -7.02 7.22 -26.63
CA THR A 515 -7.09 8.57 -27.19
C THR A 515 -6.31 8.70 -28.51
N ASN A 516 -6.71 9.65 -29.35
CA ASN A 516 -5.97 10.07 -30.55
C ASN A 516 -5.09 11.31 -30.29
N GLU A 517 -5.11 11.85 -29.07
CA GLU A 517 -4.27 12.97 -28.67
C GLU A 517 -2.84 12.50 -28.40
N THR A 518 -1.86 13.20 -28.96
CA THR A 518 -0.45 12.96 -28.67
C THR A 518 -0.09 13.57 -27.32
N LEU A 519 0.66 12.82 -26.49
CA LEU A 519 1.12 13.32 -25.20
C LEU A 519 2.02 14.56 -25.40
N PRO A 520 1.80 15.66 -24.65
CA PRO A 520 2.72 16.80 -24.66
C PRO A 520 4.16 16.37 -24.36
N GLY A 521 5.12 16.87 -25.15
CA GLY A 521 6.51 16.41 -25.15
C GLY A 521 6.82 15.35 -26.23
N CYS A 522 5.80 14.66 -26.76
CA CYS A 522 5.96 13.61 -27.79
C CYS A 522 5.34 13.97 -29.16
N VAL A 523 4.96 15.23 -29.39
CA VAL A 523 4.21 15.68 -30.59
C VAL A 523 4.97 15.45 -31.91
N GLY A 524 6.31 15.47 -31.89
CA GLY A 524 7.15 15.25 -33.07
C GLY A 524 7.46 13.78 -33.38
N VAL A 525 6.93 12.84 -32.59
CA VAL A 525 7.18 11.40 -32.74
C VAL A 525 5.95 10.73 -33.36
N PRO A 526 6.11 9.85 -34.37
CA PRO A 526 4.97 9.17 -35.00
C PRO A 526 4.07 8.47 -33.99
N PHE A 527 2.80 8.86 -33.94
CA PHE A 527 1.86 8.38 -32.93
C PHE A 527 1.75 6.84 -32.93
N ARG A 528 1.78 6.25 -31.73
CA ARG A 528 1.76 4.78 -31.49
C ARG A 528 2.94 3.99 -32.07
N SER A 529 4.01 4.62 -32.57
CA SER A 529 5.26 3.93 -32.88
C SER A 529 6.01 3.51 -31.60
N ASP A 530 7.02 2.65 -31.74
CA ASP A 530 7.87 2.23 -30.61
C ASP A 530 8.60 3.42 -29.98
N GLU A 531 9.06 4.36 -30.81
CA GLU A 531 9.66 5.61 -30.38
C GLU A 531 8.67 6.49 -29.62
N TYR A 532 7.39 6.49 -30.01
CA TYR A 532 6.35 7.22 -29.28
C TYR A 532 6.08 6.59 -27.93
N TRP A 533 6.01 5.26 -27.84
CA TRP A 533 5.81 4.59 -26.55
C TRP A 533 7.01 4.78 -25.62
N GLU A 534 8.23 4.76 -26.14
CA GLU A 534 9.41 5.13 -25.36
C GLU A 534 9.32 6.59 -24.87
N CYS A 535 8.98 7.53 -25.76
CA CYS A 535 8.77 8.91 -25.38
C CYS A 535 7.71 9.04 -24.28
N TYR A 536 6.61 8.30 -24.41
CA TYR A 536 5.49 8.31 -23.47
C TYR A 536 5.93 7.85 -22.08
N VAL A 537 6.58 6.68 -21.94
CA VAL A 537 6.99 6.14 -20.61
C VAL A 537 8.00 7.06 -19.91
N ARG A 538 8.87 7.74 -20.66
CA ARG A 538 9.85 8.68 -20.11
C ARG A 538 9.24 10.02 -19.68
N HIS A 539 8.19 10.46 -20.35
CA HIS A 539 7.48 11.71 -19.99
C HIS A 539 6.45 11.47 -18.88
N MET A 540 5.64 10.44 -19.01
CA MET A 540 4.56 10.09 -18.07
C MET A 540 5.04 9.09 -17.01
N THR A 541 6.25 9.33 -16.46
CA THR A 541 6.79 8.48 -15.39
C THR A 541 6.06 8.73 -14.08
N LEU A 542 5.73 7.65 -13.38
CA LEU A 542 5.00 7.66 -12.12
C LEU A 542 5.69 6.75 -11.10
N SER A 543 5.78 7.20 -9.85
CA SER A 543 6.02 6.32 -8.71
C SER A 543 4.70 5.79 -8.18
N LEU A 544 4.59 4.47 -7.92
CA LEU A 544 3.47 3.93 -7.13
C LEU A 544 3.64 4.12 -5.61
N HIS A 545 4.69 4.83 -5.20
CA HIS A 545 5.05 5.05 -3.80
C HIS A 545 5.29 3.74 -3.03
N ASN A 546 5.81 2.73 -3.73
CA ASN A 546 6.12 1.41 -3.21
C ASN A 546 7.62 1.29 -2.89
N MET A 547 8.20 2.31 -2.24
CA MET A 547 9.65 2.37 -2.05
C MET A 547 10.13 1.34 -1.03
N VAL A 548 11.19 0.58 -1.35
CA VAL A 548 11.79 -0.46 -0.50
C VAL A 548 13.32 -0.50 -0.59
N GLY A 549 13.95 -1.36 0.21
CA GLY A 549 15.34 -1.83 -0.01
C GLY A 549 16.48 -0.99 0.54
N SER A 550 16.22 0.23 1.03
CA SER A 550 17.26 1.13 1.54
C SER A 550 18.02 0.63 2.78
N SER A 551 17.56 -0.45 3.42
CA SER A 551 18.21 -1.12 4.54
C SER A 551 18.03 -2.64 4.42
N SER A 552 18.30 -3.15 3.21
CA SER A 552 18.00 -4.51 2.78
C SER A 552 18.52 -5.59 3.72
N MET A 553 17.69 -6.61 3.94
CA MET A 553 18.11 -7.86 4.58
C MET A 553 18.90 -8.73 3.61
N GLY A 554 19.78 -9.55 4.14
CA GLY A 554 20.41 -10.63 3.39
C GLY A 554 21.24 -11.50 4.31
N ASN A 555 22.03 -12.40 3.74
CA ASN A 555 22.92 -13.23 4.54
C ASN A 555 23.88 -12.35 5.36
N ARG A 556 24.10 -12.67 6.63
CA ARG A 556 24.87 -11.85 7.59
C ARG A 556 26.29 -11.49 7.12
N GLY A 557 26.92 -12.34 6.29
CA GLY A 557 28.24 -12.10 5.73
C GLY A 557 28.27 -11.40 4.37
N ALA A 558 27.10 -11.14 3.76
CA ALA A 558 27.01 -10.49 2.45
C ALA A 558 27.27 -8.98 2.57
N ARG A 559 28.06 -8.44 1.63
CA ARG A 559 28.48 -7.03 1.65
C ARG A 559 27.34 -6.07 1.35
N GLU A 560 26.30 -6.57 0.67
CA GLU A 560 25.13 -5.82 0.22
C GLU A 560 24.02 -5.76 1.27
N SER A 561 24.21 -6.40 2.44
CA SER A 561 23.19 -6.50 3.49
C SER A 561 23.39 -5.44 4.58
N VAL A 562 22.29 -4.81 5.00
CA VAL A 562 22.26 -3.87 6.13
C VAL A 562 21.75 -4.58 7.39
N VAL A 563 20.76 -5.45 7.23
CA VAL A 563 20.24 -6.30 8.31
C VAL A 563 20.41 -7.78 7.98
N ASP A 564 20.50 -8.61 9.01
CA ASP A 564 20.51 -10.06 8.86
C ASP A 564 19.07 -10.63 8.69
N PRO A 565 18.89 -11.95 8.47
CA PRO A 565 17.55 -12.54 8.31
C PRO A 565 16.66 -12.44 9.56
N GLU A 566 17.27 -12.11 10.71
CA GLU A 566 16.59 -11.81 11.97
C GLU A 566 16.22 -10.31 12.08
N LEU A 567 16.49 -9.52 11.04
CA LEU A 567 16.27 -8.08 10.95
C LEU A 567 17.15 -7.23 11.89
N GLN A 568 18.24 -7.81 12.40
CA GLN A 568 19.21 -7.08 13.23
C GLN A 568 20.18 -6.30 12.34
N VAL A 569 20.46 -5.05 12.72
CA VAL A 569 21.45 -4.24 12.00
C VAL A 569 22.83 -4.85 12.18
N ILE A 570 23.44 -5.27 11.07
CA ILE A 570 24.73 -5.95 11.05
C ILE A 570 25.80 -5.02 11.64
N GLY A 571 26.68 -5.57 12.48
CA GLY A 571 27.73 -4.80 13.16
C GLY A 571 27.26 -4.02 14.40
N THR A 572 26.01 -4.22 14.85
CA THR A 572 25.46 -3.59 16.06
C THR A 572 24.82 -4.62 17.00
N LYS A 573 24.45 -4.16 18.21
CA LYS A 573 23.59 -4.91 19.13
C LYS A 573 22.38 -4.08 19.53
N ARG A 574 21.27 -4.77 19.79
CA ARG A 574 20.01 -4.17 20.30
C ARG A 574 19.38 -3.14 19.35
N LEU A 575 19.66 -3.27 18.06
CA LEU A 575 19.08 -2.43 17.01
C LEU A 575 18.55 -3.31 15.89
N ARG A 576 17.28 -3.11 15.54
CA ARG A 576 16.62 -3.76 14.40
C ARG A 576 15.99 -2.74 13.49
N VAL A 577 15.81 -3.14 12.23
CA VAL A 577 14.95 -2.44 11.29
C VAL A 577 13.76 -3.33 10.98
N VAL A 578 12.55 -2.83 11.18
CA VAL A 578 11.31 -3.56 10.87
C VAL A 578 10.40 -2.60 10.12
N ASP A 579 10.60 -2.48 8.81
CA ASP A 579 9.75 -1.76 7.87
C ASP A 579 10.07 -2.19 6.42
N ALA A 580 9.52 -1.47 5.44
CA ALA A 580 9.70 -1.77 4.02
C ALA A 580 11.15 -1.65 3.50
N SER A 581 12.03 -0.94 4.22
CA SER A 581 13.42 -0.76 3.83
C SER A 581 14.22 -2.07 3.83
N VAL A 582 13.77 -3.10 4.55
CA VAL A 582 14.47 -4.38 4.66
C VAL A 582 14.23 -5.32 3.49
N MET A 583 13.27 -5.05 2.61
CA MET A 583 12.97 -5.95 1.50
C MET A 583 14.15 -5.99 0.51
N PRO A 584 14.79 -7.15 0.25
CA PRO A 584 15.96 -7.23 -0.61
C PRO A 584 15.61 -7.04 -2.08
N THR A 585 14.44 -7.51 -2.48
CA THR A 585 13.82 -7.22 -3.77
C THR A 585 12.38 -6.77 -3.53
N ILE A 586 11.91 -5.82 -4.32
CA ILE A 586 10.51 -5.42 -4.25
C ILE A 586 9.61 -6.59 -4.69
N PRO A 587 8.57 -6.96 -3.91
CA PRO A 587 7.62 -7.97 -4.32
C PRO A 587 6.65 -7.37 -5.33
N ILE A 588 6.14 -8.18 -6.25
CA ILE A 588 5.17 -7.76 -7.27
C ILE A 588 3.91 -7.18 -6.59
N GLY A 589 3.44 -6.03 -7.07
CA GLY A 589 2.26 -5.36 -6.51
C GLY A 589 2.56 -4.35 -5.40
N ASN A 590 1.59 -4.03 -4.56
CA ASN A 590 1.70 -2.96 -3.56
C ASN A 590 2.37 -3.47 -2.27
N THR A 591 3.24 -2.65 -1.69
CA THR A 591 4.14 -3.09 -0.61
C THR A 591 3.53 -3.01 0.80
N HIS A 592 2.25 -2.61 0.93
CA HIS A 592 1.60 -2.48 2.23
C HIS A 592 1.46 -3.83 2.94
N ALA A 593 0.93 -4.86 2.27
CA ALA A 593 0.75 -6.18 2.89
C ALA A 593 2.09 -6.85 3.23
N PRO A 594 3.10 -6.88 2.32
CA PRO A 594 4.46 -7.31 2.66
C PRO A 594 5.05 -6.60 3.88
N THR A 595 4.83 -5.29 4.02
CA THR A 595 5.31 -4.53 5.18
C THR A 595 4.64 -4.98 6.49
N VAL A 596 3.33 -5.22 6.46
CA VAL A 596 2.59 -5.75 7.63
C VAL A 596 3.08 -7.14 7.99
N MET A 597 3.31 -8.01 6.99
CA MET A 597 3.86 -9.34 7.17
C MET A 597 5.23 -9.30 7.85
N ILE A 598 6.15 -8.46 7.34
CA ILE A 598 7.48 -8.25 7.92
C ILE A 598 7.36 -7.79 9.38
N ALA A 599 6.37 -6.95 9.70
CA ALA A 599 6.17 -6.45 11.05
C ALA A 599 5.60 -7.50 12.01
N GLU A 600 4.62 -8.31 11.59
CA GLU A 600 4.10 -9.45 12.37
C GLU A 600 5.21 -10.46 12.66
N ARG A 601 6.03 -10.76 11.64
CA ARG A 601 7.19 -11.64 11.79
C ARG A 601 8.27 -11.02 12.68
N GLY A 602 8.66 -9.77 12.43
CA GLY A 602 9.68 -9.07 13.21
C GLY A 602 9.33 -9.01 14.69
N ALA A 603 8.07 -8.75 15.03
CA ALA A 603 7.59 -8.82 16.40
C ALA A 603 7.72 -10.24 17.00
N GLN A 604 7.47 -11.29 16.22
CA GLN A 604 7.67 -12.68 16.65
C GLN A 604 9.14 -13.01 16.89
N LEU A 605 10.05 -12.57 16.00
CA LEU A 605 11.50 -12.76 16.17
C LEU A 605 12.00 -12.08 17.45
N ILE A 606 11.58 -10.85 17.71
CA ILE A 606 11.92 -10.12 18.94
C ILE A 606 11.38 -10.85 20.17
N LYS A 607 10.10 -11.29 20.15
CA LYS A 607 9.50 -12.03 21.25
C LYS A 607 10.24 -13.33 21.54
N LYS A 608 10.69 -14.07 20.52
CA LYS A 608 11.45 -15.31 20.67
C LYS A 608 12.77 -15.10 21.44
N VAL A 609 13.39 -13.93 21.30
CA VAL A 609 14.62 -13.58 22.03
C VAL A 609 14.33 -13.19 23.49
N TRP A 610 13.28 -12.41 23.73
CA TRP A 610 13.09 -11.74 25.04
C TRP A 610 12.03 -12.39 25.95
N ILE A 611 11.18 -13.25 25.42
CA ILE A 611 10.25 -14.08 26.20
C ILE A 611 10.95 -15.42 26.43
N ARG A 612 11.50 -15.61 27.63
CA ARG A 612 12.05 -16.92 28.01
C ARG A 612 10.90 -17.91 28.21
N PRO A 613 10.96 -19.12 27.66
CA PRO A 613 10.07 -20.19 28.09
C PRO A 613 10.41 -20.54 29.55
N GLY A 614 9.57 -20.13 30.52
CA GLY A 614 9.74 -20.55 31.92
C GLY A 614 9.34 -19.56 33.03
N ASN A 615 9.02 -18.29 32.77
CA ASN A 615 8.63 -17.34 33.83
C ASN A 615 7.13 -17.02 33.87
N SER A 616 6.29 -18.04 33.74
CA SER A 616 4.91 -17.99 34.23
C SER A 616 4.89 -18.50 35.67
N THR A 617 5.31 -17.66 36.62
CA THR A 617 5.05 -17.88 38.05
C THR A 617 3.85 -17.04 38.48
N GLY A 618 2.76 -17.73 38.83
CA GLY A 618 1.66 -17.18 39.62
C GLY A 618 0.27 -17.20 38.98
N GLY A 619 -0.37 -18.37 38.95
CA GLY A 619 -1.79 -18.50 38.63
C GLY A 619 -2.24 -19.97 38.56
N ILE A 620 -2.73 -20.49 39.67
CA ILE A 620 -3.20 -21.86 39.89
C ILE A 620 -4.33 -22.24 38.91
N GLY A 621 -4.28 -23.46 38.35
CA GLY A 621 -5.43 -24.10 37.71
C GLY A 621 -5.06 -25.05 36.57
N SER A 622 -4.79 -26.31 36.91
CA SER A 622 -4.51 -27.45 36.02
C SER A 622 -5.57 -27.67 34.93
N GLY A 623 -5.10 -27.85 33.69
CA GLY A 623 -5.87 -28.40 32.57
C GLY A 623 -4.92 -28.86 31.48
N SER A 624 -4.52 -30.13 31.54
CA SER A 624 -3.64 -30.80 30.57
C SER A 624 -4.27 -30.83 29.17
N SER A 625 -3.54 -30.34 28.16
CA SER A 625 -3.68 -30.83 26.80
C SER A 625 -2.31 -30.82 26.12
N THR A 626 -1.69 -31.98 26.05
CA THR A 626 -0.52 -32.31 25.25
C THR A 626 -0.74 -31.95 23.79
N VAL A 627 0.13 -31.10 23.24
CA VAL A 627 0.28 -30.90 21.80
C VAL A 627 1.06 -32.10 21.27
N ALA A 628 0.37 -32.99 20.56
CA ALA A 628 1.02 -34.01 19.76
C ALA A 628 1.57 -33.36 18.49
N SER A 629 2.90 -33.40 18.34
CA SER A 629 3.59 -33.24 17.07
C SER A 629 3.12 -34.34 16.12
N VAL A 630 2.47 -33.97 15.03
CA VAL A 630 2.20 -34.88 13.91
C VAL A 630 3.29 -34.64 12.87
N ASP A 631 4.27 -35.54 12.86
CA ASP A 631 5.13 -35.78 11.70
C ASP A 631 4.26 -36.44 10.62
N ILE A 632 4.16 -35.79 9.45
CA ILE A 632 3.56 -36.40 8.26
C ILE A 632 4.69 -36.78 7.33
N ASP A 633 4.94 -38.08 7.28
CA ASP A 633 5.81 -38.76 6.33
C ASP A 633 5.10 -38.83 4.96
N LEU A 634 5.70 -38.22 3.93
CA LEU A 634 5.19 -38.22 2.55
C LEU A 634 5.98 -39.24 1.74
N SER A 635 5.43 -40.45 1.59
CA SER A 635 5.84 -41.35 0.52
C SER A 635 4.67 -42.12 -0.11
N ALA A 636 4.64 -42.00 -1.44
CA ALA A 636 4.19 -42.98 -2.44
C ALA A 636 2.69 -43.30 -2.63
N SER A 637 2.21 -42.83 -3.79
CA SER A 637 1.82 -43.64 -4.95
C SER A 637 0.35 -43.64 -5.40
N SER A 638 0.25 -43.45 -6.72
CA SER A 638 -0.88 -43.51 -7.63
C SER A 638 -1.56 -44.88 -7.69
N SER A 639 -2.89 -44.91 -7.81
CA SER A 639 -3.55 -45.75 -8.80
C SER A 639 -5.02 -45.35 -9.02
N THR A 640 -5.44 -45.64 -10.24
CA THR A 640 -6.65 -45.34 -10.99
C THR A 640 -7.90 -46.15 -10.57
N GLY A 641 -9.10 -45.59 -10.78
CA GLY A 641 -10.31 -46.41 -10.94
C GLY A 641 -11.65 -45.71 -10.66
N ALA A 642 -12.37 -45.31 -11.71
CA ALA A 642 -13.84 -45.26 -11.74
C ALA A 642 -14.34 -46.65 -12.25
N PRO A 643 -15.62 -47.11 -12.08
CA PRO A 643 -16.84 -46.34 -12.37
C PRO A 643 -18.14 -46.71 -11.59
N SER A 644 -19.23 -46.04 -11.97
CA SER A 644 -20.62 -46.51 -12.16
C SER A 644 -21.74 -45.98 -11.23
N GLU A 645 -22.83 -45.68 -11.94
CA GLU A 645 -24.10 -45.07 -11.55
C GLU A 645 -24.99 -46.03 -10.74
N ASP A 646 -25.82 -45.47 -9.84
CA ASP A 646 -27.24 -45.82 -9.75
C ASP A 646 -27.98 -44.83 -8.82
N SER A 647 -29.13 -44.32 -9.30
CA SER A 647 -30.10 -43.51 -8.55
C SER A 647 -31.20 -44.44 -7.96
N PRO A 648 -32.04 -44.01 -6.99
CA PRO A 648 -33.22 -43.19 -7.34
C PRO A 648 -33.72 -42.18 -6.28
N VAL A 649 -34.16 -41.02 -6.80
CA VAL A 649 -35.44 -40.30 -6.58
C VAL A 649 -36.18 -40.44 -5.23
N LEU A 650 -36.46 -39.30 -4.60
CA LEU A 650 -37.63 -39.10 -3.73
C LEU A 650 -38.15 -37.64 -3.79
N ASN A 651 -39.47 -37.52 -3.59
CA ASN A 651 -40.38 -36.57 -4.22
C ASN A 651 -40.47 -35.16 -3.62
N LYS A 652 -40.85 -34.23 -4.50
CA LYS A 652 -41.45 -32.92 -4.21
C LYS A 652 -42.90 -33.07 -3.73
N THR A 653 -43.31 -32.24 -2.77
CA THR A 653 -44.71 -31.89 -2.52
C THR A 653 -44.89 -30.40 -2.75
N GLU A 654 -45.62 -30.06 -3.81
CA GLU A 654 -46.17 -28.72 -4.08
C GLU A 654 -47.44 -28.52 -3.26
N THR A 655 -47.65 -27.30 -2.74
CA THR A 655 -48.95 -26.86 -2.22
C THR A 655 -49.39 -25.65 -3.03
N LYS A 656 -50.46 -25.81 -3.79
CA LYS A 656 -51.22 -24.77 -4.49
C LYS A 656 -52.01 -23.93 -3.49
N ILE A 657 -51.99 -22.60 -3.64
CA ILE A 657 -53.09 -21.73 -3.22
C ILE A 657 -53.32 -20.71 -4.35
N GLU A 658 -54.47 -20.82 -5.01
CA GLU A 658 -55.07 -19.76 -5.82
C GLU A 658 -55.94 -18.89 -4.91
N ASN A 659 -55.91 -17.56 -5.09
CA ASN A 659 -57.13 -16.76 -5.14
C ASN A 659 -56.91 -15.37 -5.76
N SER A 660 -57.87 -15.02 -6.59
CA SER A 660 -58.06 -13.79 -7.37
C SER A 660 -58.29 -12.53 -6.54
N THR A 661 -57.93 -11.35 -7.06
CA THR A 661 -58.86 -10.23 -7.34
C THR A 661 -58.14 -9.06 -8.03
N THR A 662 -58.92 -8.33 -8.83
CA THR A 662 -58.62 -7.23 -9.76
C THR A 662 -58.41 -5.86 -9.11
N SER A 663 -57.47 -5.05 -9.62
CA SER A 663 -57.66 -3.62 -9.98
C SER A 663 -56.37 -3.03 -10.57
N GLY A 664 -56.48 -2.30 -11.68
CA GLY A 664 -55.33 -1.88 -12.51
C GLY A 664 -54.55 -0.65 -12.05
N SER A 665 -53.31 -0.56 -12.53
CA SER A 665 -52.62 0.68 -12.92
C SER A 665 -51.19 0.37 -13.42
N ASN A 666 -50.85 0.90 -14.59
CA ASN A 666 -49.50 1.12 -15.16
C ASN A 666 -48.53 -0.08 -15.25
N GLU A 667 -48.38 -0.63 -16.46
CA GLU A 667 -47.27 -1.51 -16.83
C GLU A 667 -45.92 -0.77 -16.70
N ILE A 668 -45.24 -0.99 -15.57
CA ILE A 668 -43.78 -0.92 -15.51
C ILE A 668 -43.30 -2.27 -16.07
N LYS A 669 -42.70 -2.27 -17.27
CA LYS A 669 -42.05 -3.46 -17.82
C LYS A 669 -40.97 -3.93 -16.85
N TYR A 670 -41.27 -5.01 -16.13
CA TYR A 670 -40.33 -5.72 -15.27
C TYR A 670 -39.25 -6.35 -16.17
N ARG A 671 -38.04 -5.80 -16.19
CA ARG A 671 -36.87 -6.52 -16.68
C ARG A 671 -36.55 -7.64 -15.67
N PRO A 672 -36.27 -8.87 -16.09
CA PRO A 672 -35.86 -9.93 -15.17
C PRO A 672 -34.53 -9.54 -14.48
N PRO A 673 -34.28 -10.00 -13.26
CA PRO A 673 -33.08 -9.63 -12.50
C PRO A 673 -31.80 -10.07 -13.22
N LEU A 674 -30.83 -9.16 -13.26
CA LEU A 674 -29.45 -9.36 -13.74
C LEU A 674 -28.83 -10.63 -13.15
N GLN A 675 -28.14 -11.43 -13.98
CA GLN A 675 -27.30 -12.53 -13.50
C GLN A 675 -26.12 -11.95 -12.71
N CYS A 676 -26.24 -11.88 -11.38
CA CYS A 676 -25.08 -11.61 -10.53
C CYS A 676 -24.27 -12.92 -10.41
N LYS A 677 -23.09 -12.95 -11.01
CA LYS A 677 -22.11 -14.04 -10.85
C LYS A 677 -20.96 -13.50 -10.02
N TYR A 678 -20.51 -14.24 -9.00
CA TYR A 678 -19.43 -13.86 -8.08
C TYR A 678 -19.72 -12.67 -7.15
N GLY A 679 -20.99 -12.33 -6.89
CA GLY A 679 -21.36 -11.29 -5.92
C GLY A 679 -21.24 -9.85 -6.45
N TYR A 680 -20.94 -9.66 -7.74
CA TYR A 680 -20.91 -8.35 -8.39
C TYR A 680 -22.06 -8.24 -9.39
N CYS A 681 -22.86 -7.20 -9.27
CA CYS A 681 -23.90 -6.88 -10.25
C CYS A 681 -23.38 -5.74 -11.13
N ILE A 682 -23.23 -6.00 -12.42
CA ILE A 682 -22.95 -4.97 -13.43
C ILE A 682 -24.23 -4.15 -13.57
N THR A 683 -24.17 -2.85 -13.30
CA THR A 683 -25.27 -1.95 -13.68
C THR A 683 -25.15 -1.72 -15.18
N GLU A 684 -26.08 -2.29 -15.96
CA GLU A 684 -26.30 -1.90 -17.36
C GLU A 684 -26.74 -0.44 -17.49
#